data_AF-A0A9Q9YTH9-F1
#
_entry.id   AF-A0A9Q9YTH9-F1
#
_cell.length_a   1.000
_cell.length_b   1.000
_cell.length_c   1.000
_cell.angle_alpha   90.00
_cell.angle_beta   90.00
_cell.angle_gamma   90.00
#
_symmetry.space_group_name_H-M   'P 1'
#
loop_
_entity.id
_entity.type
_entity.pdbx_description
1 polymer ?
#
loop_
_entity_poly.entity_id
_entity_poly.type
_entity_poly.pdbx_seq_one_letter_code
_entity_poly.pdbx_strand_id
1 'polypeptide(L)'
;MPLLHNLVVERIQDLRDNKQQEHLRASLETLKKCVSMLHTAMYTTIKHPHSEEAQSAKQYILNQVDSTVNDIITTLKSNCEPAARGSCGYYTVIRNKLLRLLSDPASVKDGGFDVMFRDLVFHSMAVAKTSHRDIQFEVAAHSKQVLQLWSEMSQQMKCCVDQQLENTCAALLQQIHKLDDDVVKATQLRVMDIFVTTSTPLEQLAYTVSCIFQDEQDEDKLHLETLRAQSENFMAHADKISEVAGFISALACDEKSLEGVENSRGCIMRLKQAICVLMQNLEENEVHSSEALEKLKEMQQRWSEEMEQLLHACSSIINVKDFVCLALKEMQSNWIEFVEAHKDEDAHFLTKQASLLIGHMSLVIQLVRRHVSKSDNPIYRNGLLVLIKQAEGSAAEVTSYVTDIYSYTSLSNETFSLLSKSVSTALKHFDILREGLDGLQHPHLLSPLREGARQSAGTVPCAVPISEHDRSTEDRSDKIESESSVQSSTSEEIPCQVKDGLENPAVQTVMEHDVPNPEEAWIAPVVDSKAVIHLQNIELLPLLCEVVCMTKGKNVEALNMACTGVLGLSNSYAQATREATSVIDTADSKEVESLRSKLVSLTPLLVQTAQETAMSSAMSADSIYKHSTEFSDLIKNARKILLPVAGMWYHAVYSMFQNYVPNMLETITQELTEVMCLCADAVQLVTSADIKVMGECHESIMSLQSKLQKAQTNTKNLTDIAGSRPTQTDELDGLCMLWALSVQVVLNSLDKIVGTATTDGKGHIITHQMTPKKWLSVISENSLRIQEAARLSSLNCRDSYKVKLLGELQDDVKTLTDSYLQAAEEVGTVSLSSVLMLAKSELLQRQLQIKMKALSCLLSKVNQDYVTAIQNTIALACSVQRKYSDMETEDTLVQFESAAELLMQNVKSASESIQDCFNFIRDPKERSNLRFINDHLTFQMSDIVSRARLIAETQTLGDTLTLEIQSQCWSAKAHYLVEEICKIDGILAVTKEQIKCSLQGKESSRSVMSQTPSFTKKATLHPRSTNNQGPSKSKRSVQDVSNQEPNKEETSQRSPRGPVFNLVDTTLSYTSLFLKRETEKWDDQGNQIVKVTKEMADKLYHMAQYLKKKGPIQTKDAFVTSAKDLVSRGQSITQFVRVIADHCLDKHCTEELFVIAEQILTISNQLTIISRGAWCLSSVNAVTPGCKSSDEILVKNAQNLVQTVIQGV
;
A
#
# COMPACT_ATOMS: atom_id res chain seq x y z
N MET A 1 17.57 -23.72 46.76
CA MET A 1 16.88 -23.12 45.59
C MET A 1 17.79 -22.24 44.75
N PRO A 2 18.24 -21.03 45.15
CA PRO A 2 19.06 -20.17 44.28
C PRO A 2 20.33 -20.86 43.77
N LEU A 3 21.01 -21.65 44.62
CA LEU A 3 22.17 -22.44 44.20
C LEU A 3 21.85 -23.43 43.05
N LEU A 4 20.75 -24.18 43.14
CA LEU A 4 20.33 -25.12 42.09
C LEU A 4 19.93 -24.37 40.81
N HIS A 5 19.24 -23.25 40.94
CA HIS A 5 18.86 -22.42 39.80
C HIS A 5 20.10 -21.90 39.06
N ASN A 6 21.06 -21.31 39.79
CA ASN A 6 22.30 -20.81 39.21
C ASN A 6 23.13 -21.93 38.57
N LEU A 7 23.33 -23.06 39.26
CA LEU A 7 24.09 -24.21 38.71
C LEU A 7 23.44 -24.78 37.45
N VAL A 8 22.11 -24.81 37.35
CA VAL A 8 21.42 -25.25 36.13
C VAL A 8 21.49 -24.18 35.03
N VAL A 9 21.46 -22.88 35.35
CA VAL A 9 21.65 -21.78 34.37
C VAL A 9 23.08 -21.77 33.82
N GLU A 10 24.09 -21.91 34.67
CA GLU A 10 25.50 -22.09 34.28
C GLU A 10 25.64 -23.35 33.41
N ARG A 11 25.02 -24.47 33.80
CA ARG A 11 25.07 -25.70 33.00
C ARG A 11 24.33 -25.61 31.67
N ILE A 12 23.27 -24.80 31.57
CA ILE A 12 22.59 -24.46 30.31
C ILE A 12 23.52 -23.65 29.37
N GLN A 13 24.50 -22.90 29.91
CA GLN A 13 25.50 -22.18 29.12
C GLN A 13 26.65 -23.11 28.67
N ASP A 14 27.03 -24.09 29.49
CA ASP A 14 28.02 -25.12 29.13
C ASP A 14 27.55 -26.11 28.04
N LEU A 15 26.25 -26.42 28.01
CA LEU A 15 25.69 -27.47 27.15
C LEU A 15 25.68 -27.04 25.68
N ARG A 16 26.12 -27.95 24.80
CA ARG A 16 26.26 -27.68 23.35
C ARG A 16 25.04 -28.07 22.50
N ASP A 17 24.14 -28.88 23.03
CA ASP A 17 22.88 -29.23 22.35
C ASP A 17 21.78 -28.23 22.73
N ASN A 18 21.30 -27.47 21.75
CA ASN A 18 20.21 -26.51 21.95
C ASN A 18 18.91 -27.18 22.41
N LYS A 19 18.62 -28.43 22.03
CA LYS A 19 17.41 -29.14 22.50
C LYS A 19 17.50 -29.46 23.99
N GLN A 20 18.66 -29.91 24.47
CA GLN A 20 18.92 -30.04 25.91
C GLN A 20 18.86 -28.68 26.62
N GLN A 21 19.43 -27.61 26.06
CA GLN A 21 19.33 -26.27 26.66
C GLN A 21 17.87 -25.79 26.79
N GLU A 22 17.07 -25.91 25.74
CA GLU A 22 15.67 -25.49 25.71
C GLU A 22 14.81 -26.31 26.67
N HIS A 23 14.99 -27.64 26.70
CA HIS A 23 14.29 -28.51 27.63
C HIS A 23 14.67 -28.21 29.10
N LEU A 24 15.96 -27.98 29.40
CA LEU A 24 16.39 -27.56 30.74
C LEU A 24 15.87 -26.16 31.12
N ARG A 25 15.80 -25.19 30.20
CA ARG A 25 15.16 -23.89 30.44
C ARG A 25 13.67 -24.06 30.77
N ALA A 26 12.95 -24.91 30.03
CA ALA A 26 11.53 -25.18 30.26
C ALA A 26 11.30 -25.82 31.64
N SER A 27 12.02 -26.90 31.97
CA SER A 27 11.91 -27.59 33.26
C SER A 27 12.33 -26.69 34.43
N LEU A 28 13.34 -25.83 34.26
CA LEU A 28 13.76 -24.86 35.27
C LEU A 28 12.67 -23.81 35.57
N GLU A 29 11.97 -23.30 34.55
CA GLU A 29 10.88 -22.34 34.73
C GLU A 29 9.62 -23.01 35.31
N THR A 30 9.32 -24.26 34.94
CA THR A 30 8.27 -25.08 35.58
C THR A 30 8.57 -25.27 37.07
N LEU A 31 9.78 -25.67 37.44
CA LEU A 31 10.18 -25.85 38.84
C LEU A 31 10.03 -24.55 39.65
N LYS A 32 10.43 -23.41 39.06
CA LYS A 32 10.28 -22.07 39.65
C LYS A 32 8.81 -21.69 39.89
N LYS A 33 7.91 -22.02 38.97
CA LYS A 33 6.45 -21.85 39.14
C LYS A 33 5.90 -22.75 40.25
N CYS A 34 6.23 -24.04 40.24
CA CYS A 34 5.79 -24.99 41.27
C CYS A 34 6.23 -24.56 42.68
N VAL A 35 7.48 -24.11 42.85
CA VAL A 35 8.01 -23.59 44.12
C VAL A 35 7.23 -22.34 44.59
N SER A 36 6.83 -21.48 43.66
CA SER A 36 6.03 -20.28 43.96
C SER A 36 4.61 -20.63 44.41
N MET A 37 4.00 -21.66 43.81
CA MET A 37 2.65 -22.14 44.17
C MET A 37 2.66 -23.00 45.45
N LEU A 38 3.74 -23.73 45.73
CA LEU A 38 3.87 -24.64 46.87
C LEU A 38 3.66 -23.93 48.21
N HIS A 39 4.16 -22.68 48.37
CA HIS A 39 3.92 -21.89 49.57
C HIS A 39 2.42 -21.65 49.81
N THR A 40 1.69 -21.24 48.77
CA THR A 40 0.25 -20.98 48.84
C THR A 40 -0.54 -22.25 49.13
N ALA A 41 -0.20 -23.37 48.46
CA ALA A 41 -0.86 -24.65 48.66
C ALA A 41 -0.61 -25.21 50.07
N MET A 42 0.64 -25.19 50.57
CA MET A 42 0.93 -25.60 51.95
C MET A 42 0.21 -24.70 52.97
N TYR A 43 0.12 -23.39 52.72
CA TYR A 43 -0.61 -22.46 53.58
C TYR A 43 -2.13 -22.75 53.58
N THR A 44 -2.76 -23.05 52.44
CA THR A 44 -4.17 -23.44 52.42
C THR A 44 -4.41 -24.80 53.07
N THR A 45 -3.55 -25.81 52.87
CA THR A 45 -3.65 -27.08 53.62
C THR A 45 -3.53 -26.89 55.13
N ILE A 46 -2.60 -26.04 55.60
CA ILE A 46 -2.43 -25.73 57.03
C ILE A 46 -3.66 -25.00 57.60
N LYS A 47 -4.25 -24.10 56.82
CA LYS A 47 -5.43 -23.32 57.22
C LYS A 47 -6.74 -24.12 57.15
N HIS A 48 -6.81 -25.11 56.26
CA HIS A 48 -8.00 -25.95 56.01
C HIS A 48 -7.65 -27.45 55.94
N PRO A 49 -7.26 -28.10 57.06
CA PRO A 49 -6.68 -29.46 57.05
C PRO A 49 -7.61 -30.62 56.65
N HIS A 50 -8.90 -30.32 56.43
CA HIS A 50 -9.95 -31.28 56.08
C HIS A 50 -10.61 -31.00 54.71
N SER A 51 -10.04 -30.10 53.91
CA SER A 51 -10.43 -29.90 52.50
C SER A 51 -9.62 -30.86 51.63
N GLU A 52 -10.33 -31.73 50.90
CA GLU A 52 -9.70 -32.68 49.97
C GLU A 52 -9.08 -31.92 48.80
N GLU A 53 -9.68 -30.82 48.35
CA GLU A 53 -9.19 -29.92 47.32
C GLU A 53 -7.85 -29.29 47.72
N ALA A 54 -7.73 -28.82 48.97
CA ALA A 54 -6.49 -28.24 49.50
C ALA A 54 -5.38 -29.29 49.76
N GLN A 55 -5.74 -30.56 49.96
CA GLN A 55 -4.77 -31.66 50.04
C GLN A 55 -4.32 -32.10 48.64
N SER A 56 -5.25 -32.25 47.70
CA SER A 56 -4.99 -32.64 46.30
C SER A 56 -4.18 -31.58 45.55
N ALA A 57 -4.47 -30.29 45.73
CA ALA A 57 -3.67 -29.20 45.13
C ALA A 57 -2.21 -29.23 45.62
N LYS A 58 -1.99 -29.52 46.93
CA LYS A 58 -0.66 -29.72 47.50
C LYS A 58 0.01 -30.98 46.93
N GLN A 59 -0.70 -32.09 46.83
CA GLN A 59 -0.16 -33.34 46.28
C GLN A 59 0.23 -33.19 44.81
N TYR A 60 -0.60 -32.55 44.00
CA TYR A 60 -0.33 -32.22 42.61
C TYR A 60 0.96 -31.40 42.45
N ILE A 61 1.13 -30.31 43.22
CA ILE A 61 2.34 -29.48 43.15
C ILE A 61 3.58 -30.26 43.62
N LEU A 62 3.47 -31.12 44.64
CA LEU A 62 4.59 -31.97 45.09
C LEU A 62 4.99 -33.01 44.02
N ASN A 63 4.02 -33.70 43.41
CA ASN A 63 4.26 -34.63 42.30
C ASN A 63 4.91 -33.92 41.11
N GLN A 64 4.45 -32.70 40.77
CA GLN A 64 5.01 -31.91 39.68
C GLN A 64 6.45 -31.45 39.98
N VAL A 65 6.76 -31.05 41.23
CA VAL A 65 8.14 -30.76 41.64
C VAL A 65 9.03 -31.99 41.47
N ASP A 66 8.58 -33.16 41.92
CA ASP A 66 9.40 -34.39 41.86
C ASP A 66 9.64 -34.86 40.41
N SER A 67 8.61 -34.85 39.54
CA SER A 67 8.79 -35.08 38.10
C SER A 67 9.80 -34.10 37.51
N THR A 68 9.59 -32.79 37.67
CA THR A 68 10.46 -31.77 37.05
C THR A 68 11.90 -31.80 37.57
N VAL A 69 12.14 -32.22 38.82
CA VAL A 69 13.49 -32.48 39.34
C VAL A 69 14.09 -33.73 38.71
N ASN A 70 13.33 -34.81 38.54
CA ASN A 70 13.78 -36.01 37.84
C ASN A 70 14.07 -35.73 36.35
N ASP A 71 13.26 -34.92 35.66
CA ASP A 71 13.45 -34.50 34.26
C ASP A 71 14.75 -33.68 34.07
N ILE A 72 15.07 -32.80 35.02
CA ILE A 72 16.36 -32.10 35.07
C ILE A 72 17.51 -33.10 35.28
N ILE A 73 17.34 -34.09 36.17
CA ILE A 73 18.36 -35.10 36.49
C ILE A 73 18.60 -36.06 35.31
N THR A 74 17.57 -36.49 34.57
CA THR A 74 17.71 -37.37 33.40
C THR A 74 18.39 -36.64 32.25
N THR A 75 17.96 -35.40 31.95
CA THR A 75 18.57 -34.56 30.90
C THR A 75 20.05 -34.30 31.18
N LEU A 76 20.40 -33.93 32.42
CA LEU A 76 21.80 -33.70 32.82
C LEU A 76 22.67 -34.96 32.85
N LYS A 77 22.06 -36.16 32.85
CA LYS A 77 22.77 -37.46 32.73
C LYS A 77 22.86 -37.97 31.29
N SER A 78 22.14 -37.38 30.34
CA SER A 78 22.13 -37.83 28.95
C SER A 78 23.40 -37.39 28.19
N ASN A 79 24.30 -38.35 27.94
CA ASN A 79 25.51 -38.14 27.16
C ASN A 79 25.18 -38.10 25.65
N CYS A 80 25.22 -36.91 25.05
CA CYS A 80 25.14 -36.73 23.60
C CYS A 80 26.39 -36.00 23.08
N GLU A 81 27.02 -36.57 22.04
CA GLU A 81 28.00 -35.89 21.20
C GLU A 81 27.34 -34.70 20.46
N PRO A 82 28.10 -33.65 20.08
CA PRO A 82 27.55 -32.46 19.44
C PRO A 82 27.09 -32.73 18.00
N ALA A 83 25.82 -33.11 17.85
CA ALA A 83 25.14 -33.09 16.56
C ALA A 83 25.05 -31.64 16.04
N ALA A 84 25.88 -31.30 15.05
CA ALA A 84 25.79 -30.02 14.37
C ALA A 84 24.39 -29.85 13.75
N ARG A 85 23.82 -28.63 13.80
CA ARG A 85 22.59 -28.32 13.06
C ARG A 85 22.79 -28.67 11.58
N GLY A 86 21.97 -29.59 11.08
CA GLY A 86 22.00 -29.97 9.68
C GLY A 86 21.40 -28.86 8.84
N SER A 87 22.19 -28.29 7.93
CA SER A 87 21.72 -27.30 6.94
C SER A 87 20.76 -27.89 5.90
N CYS A 88 20.57 -29.21 5.91
CA CYS A 88 19.75 -30.01 5.00
C CYS A 88 19.21 -31.24 5.78
N GLY A 89 18.20 -31.91 5.22
CA GLY A 89 17.63 -33.16 5.73
C GLY A 89 18.62 -34.31 5.82
N TYR A 90 18.42 -35.19 6.81
CA TYR A 90 19.36 -36.27 7.17
C TYR A 90 19.74 -37.18 6.00
N TYR A 91 18.75 -37.63 5.22
CA TYR A 91 18.97 -38.50 4.07
C TYR A 91 19.70 -37.77 2.94
N THR A 92 19.29 -36.54 2.62
CA THR A 92 19.99 -35.66 1.66
C THR A 92 21.45 -35.40 2.08
N VAL A 93 21.74 -35.22 3.37
CA VAL A 93 23.13 -35.10 3.88
C VAL A 93 23.93 -36.38 3.67
N ILE A 94 23.35 -37.55 3.93
CA ILE A 94 24.01 -38.85 3.72
C ILE A 94 24.28 -39.10 2.24
N ARG A 95 23.25 -38.98 1.39
CA ARG A 95 23.35 -39.15 -0.07
C ARG A 95 24.43 -38.24 -0.65
N ASN A 96 24.38 -36.94 -0.35
CA ASN A 96 25.32 -35.97 -0.90
C ASN A 96 26.78 -36.21 -0.43
N LYS A 97 26.99 -36.85 0.74
CA LYS A 97 28.32 -37.32 1.19
C LYS A 97 28.75 -38.59 0.46
N LEU A 98 27.88 -39.59 0.33
CA LEU A 98 28.18 -40.84 -0.38
C LEU A 98 28.51 -40.60 -1.85
N LEU A 99 27.72 -39.77 -2.56
CA LEU A 99 27.99 -39.39 -3.95
C LEU A 99 29.36 -38.69 -4.11
N ARG A 100 29.72 -37.80 -3.16
CA ARG A 100 31.03 -37.13 -3.16
C ARG A 100 32.18 -38.11 -2.95
N LEU A 101 32.04 -39.07 -2.04
CA LEU A 101 33.08 -40.08 -1.79
C LEU A 101 33.22 -41.05 -2.97
N LEU A 102 32.10 -41.50 -3.56
CA LEU A 102 32.13 -42.35 -4.75
C LEU A 102 32.63 -41.64 -6.03
N SER A 103 32.77 -40.30 -6.00
CA SER A 103 33.40 -39.52 -7.06
C SER A 103 34.94 -39.54 -7.01
N ASP A 104 35.54 -39.99 -5.90
CA ASP A 104 37.00 -40.18 -5.76
C ASP A 104 37.30 -41.56 -5.13
N PRO A 105 37.72 -42.57 -5.92
CA PRO A 105 38.06 -43.91 -5.44
C PRO A 105 39.13 -43.95 -4.33
N ALA A 106 39.97 -42.92 -4.20
CA ALA A 106 40.95 -42.84 -3.11
C ALA A 106 40.30 -42.51 -1.76
N SER A 107 39.20 -41.75 -1.77
CA SER A 107 38.51 -41.24 -0.57
C SER A 107 37.65 -42.28 0.15
N VAL A 108 37.21 -43.34 -0.54
CA VAL A 108 36.29 -44.37 -0.03
C VAL A 108 36.94 -45.30 1.02
N LYS A 109 38.21 -45.10 1.34
CA LYS A 109 38.98 -45.90 2.31
C LYS A 109 38.81 -45.46 3.77
N ASP A 110 38.01 -44.41 4.02
CA ASP A 110 37.79 -43.86 5.37
C ASP A 110 36.59 -44.52 6.10
N GLY A 111 36.74 -44.73 7.41
CA GLY A 111 35.93 -45.65 8.23
C GLY A 111 34.46 -45.26 8.47
N GLY A 112 33.99 -44.15 7.89
CA GLY A 112 32.60 -43.69 7.98
C GLY A 112 31.69 -44.15 6.85
N PHE A 113 32.21 -44.73 5.76
CA PHE A 113 31.41 -45.05 4.57
C PHE A 113 30.32 -46.09 4.85
N ASP A 114 30.68 -47.25 5.42
CA ASP A 114 29.78 -48.36 5.78
C ASP A 114 28.57 -47.91 6.61
N VAL A 115 28.80 -46.95 7.52
CA VAL A 115 27.77 -46.36 8.40
C VAL A 115 26.77 -45.56 7.56
N MET A 116 27.26 -44.55 6.82
CA MET A 116 26.41 -43.71 5.96
C MET A 116 25.66 -44.54 4.91
N PHE A 117 26.31 -45.57 4.36
CA PHE A 117 25.74 -46.44 3.35
C PHE A 117 24.60 -47.33 3.88
N ARG A 118 24.80 -47.95 5.05
CA ARG A 118 23.73 -48.68 5.76
C ARG A 118 22.57 -47.75 6.11
N ASP A 119 22.86 -46.54 6.57
CA ASP A 119 21.85 -45.60 7.05
C ASP A 119 21.05 -44.98 5.90
N LEU A 120 21.64 -44.84 4.69
CA LEU A 120 20.92 -44.57 3.44
C LEU A 120 19.89 -45.68 3.16
N VAL A 121 20.35 -46.93 3.07
CA VAL A 121 19.48 -48.08 2.74
C VAL A 121 18.42 -48.31 3.82
N PHE A 122 18.72 -48.07 5.10
CA PHE A 122 17.74 -48.14 6.18
C PHE A 122 16.62 -47.10 6.00
N HIS A 123 16.95 -45.87 5.59
CA HIS A 123 15.93 -44.86 5.27
C HIS A 123 15.11 -45.25 4.04
N SER A 124 15.75 -45.70 2.94
CA SER A 124 15.06 -46.19 1.74
C SER A 124 14.06 -47.30 2.07
N MET A 125 14.47 -48.28 2.88
CA MET A 125 13.60 -49.39 3.31
C MET A 125 12.51 -48.95 4.29
N ALA A 126 12.74 -47.92 5.11
CA ALA A 126 11.72 -47.33 5.97
C ALA A 126 10.61 -46.64 5.15
N VAL A 127 10.99 -45.86 4.13
CA VAL A 127 10.03 -45.29 3.17
C VAL A 127 9.27 -46.42 2.45
N ALA A 128 9.98 -47.40 1.87
CA ALA A 128 9.40 -48.52 1.14
C ALA A 128 8.38 -49.33 1.97
N LYS A 129 8.63 -49.55 3.26
CA LYS A 129 7.70 -50.22 4.18
C LYS A 129 6.31 -49.57 4.21
N THR A 130 6.25 -48.25 4.06
CA THR A 130 5.00 -47.46 4.12
C THR A 130 4.33 -47.26 2.76
N SER A 131 5.04 -47.56 1.68
CA SER A 131 4.67 -47.22 0.31
C SER A 131 3.63 -48.19 -0.30
N HIS A 132 3.06 -47.81 -1.45
CA HIS A 132 2.26 -48.74 -2.26
C HIS A 132 3.12 -49.94 -2.71
N ARG A 133 2.48 -51.07 -3.03
CA ARG A 133 3.20 -52.35 -3.29
C ARG A 133 4.23 -52.27 -4.41
N ASP A 134 3.91 -51.61 -5.51
CA ASP A 134 4.73 -51.66 -6.72
C ASP A 134 6.05 -50.88 -6.53
N ILE A 135 5.94 -49.64 -6.04
CA ILE A 135 7.11 -48.84 -5.63
C ILE A 135 7.87 -49.43 -4.43
N GLN A 136 7.19 -50.15 -3.52
CA GLN A 136 7.85 -50.91 -2.46
C GLN A 136 8.75 -52.02 -3.04
N PHE A 137 8.33 -52.70 -4.10
CA PHE A 137 9.19 -53.68 -4.80
C PHE A 137 10.34 -53.01 -5.57
N GLU A 138 10.11 -51.87 -6.23
CA GLU A 138 11.16 -51.10 -6.92
C GLU A 138 12.28 -50.65 -5.95
N VAL A 139 11.92 -49.93 -4.87
CA VAL A 139 12.88 -49.46 -3.85
C VAL A 139 13.62 -50.64 -3.21
N ALA A 140 12.95 -51.75 -2.91
CA ALA A 140 13.58 -52.94 -2.35
C ALA A 140 14.54 -53.64 -3.35
N ALA A 141 14.19 -53.65 -4.65
CA ALA A 141 15.02 -54.21 -5.70
C ALA A 141 16.29 -53.38 -5.96
N HIS A 142 16.20 -52.05 -5.98
CA HIS A 142 17.38 -51.18 -6.08
C HIS A 142 18.20 -51.19 -4.79
N SER A 143 17.58 -51.19 -3.60
CA SER A 143 18.28 -51.36 -2.32
C SER A 143 19.13 -52.65 -2.28
N LYS A 144 18.60 -53.75 -2.83
CA LYS A 144 19.31 -55.02 -2.96
C LYS A 144 20.49 -54.93 -3.95
N GLN A 145 20.31 -54.31 -5.12
CA GLN A 145 21.40 -54.11 -6.10
C GLN A 145 22.52 -53.25 -5.53
N VAL A 146 22.16 -52.17 -4.82
CA VAL A 146 23.07 -51.27 -4.10
C VAL A 146 23.89 -52.05 -3.06
N LEU A 147 23.24 -52.87 -2.21
CA LEU A 147 23.91 -53.76 -1.25
C LEU A 147 24.84 -54.80 -1.91
N GLN A 148 24.49 -55.33 -3.08
CA GLN A 148 25.31 -56.29 -3.82
C GLN A 148 26.59 -55.64 -4.36
N LEU A 149 26.47 -54.50 -5.05
CA LEU A 149 27.62 -53.75 -5.56
C LEU A 149 28.55 -53.26 -4.44
N TRP A 150 28.00 -52.87 -3.29
CA TRP A 150 28.79 -52.56 -2.10
C TRP A 150 29.60 -53.77 -1.59
N SER A 151 29.00 -54.96 -1.54
CA SER A 151 29.69 -56.20 -1.17
C SER A 151 30.83 -56.53 -2.12
N GLU A 152 30.63 -56.33 -3.44
CA GLU A 152 31.66 -56.50 -4.46
C GLU A 152 32.78 -55.47 -4.30
N MET A 153 32.45 -54.19 -4.08
CA MET A 153 33.42 -53.13 -3.86
C MET A 153 34.28 -53.38 -2.60
N SER A 154 33.64 -53.79 -1.50
CA SER A 154 34.32 -54.18 -0.25
C SER A 154 35.23 -55.41 -0.41
N GLN A 155 34.99 -56.26 -1.42
CA GLN A 155 35.89 -57.35 -1.78
C GLN A 155 37.04 -56.87 -2.68
N GLN A 156 36.76 -56.04 -3.69
CA GLN A 156 37.79 -55.47 -4.57
C GLN A 156 38.82 -54.61 -3.83
N MET A 157 38.39 -53.83 -2.84
CA MET A 157 39.27 -53.05 -1.95
C MET A 157 40.30 -53.91 -1.19
N LYS A 158 40.04 -55.22 -1.03
CA LYS A 158 40.96 -56.18 -0.38
C LYS A 158 41.90 -56.86 -1.37
N CYS A 159 41.74 -56.63 -2.69
CA CYS A 159 42.37 -57.39 -3.77
C CYS A 159 43.22 -56.55 -4.75
N CYS A 160 43.36 -55.23 -4.53
CA CYS A 160 44.31 -54.35 -5.25
C CYS A 160 44.18 -54.32 -6.79
N VAL A 161 43.01 -53.99 -7.32
CA VAL A 161 42.82 -53.68 -8.77
C VAL A 161 42.03 -52.37 -8.94
N ASP A 162 42.74 -51.25 -9.06
CA ASP A 162 42.14 -49.91 -9.04
C ASP A 162 41.15 -49.68 -10.21
N GLN A 163 41.43 -50.22 -11.40
CA GLN A 163 40.55 -50.08 -12.56
C GLN A 163 39.21 -50.82 -12.40
N GLN A 164 39.15 -51.88 -11.58
CA GLN A 164 37.88 -52.55 -11.25
C GLN A 164 37.09 -51.73 -10.22
N LEU A 165 37.81 -51.18 -9.23
CA LEU A 165 37.23 -50.30 -8.21
C LEU A 165 36.54 -49.09 -8.83
N GLU A 166 37.17 -48.39 -9.78
CA GLU A 166 36.56 -47.27 -10.53
C GLU A 166 35.22 -47.65 -11.18
N ASN A 167 35.18 -48.78 -11.88
CA ASN A 167 33.97 -49.26 -12.56
C ASN A 167 32.85 -49.63 -11.56
N THR A 168 33.19 -50.25 -10.44
CA THR A 168 32.23 -50.59 -9.39
C THR A 168 31.77 -49.35 -8.60
N CYS A 169 32.63 -48.35 -8.37
CA CYS A 169 32.22 -47.05 -7.81
C CYS A 169 31.22 -46.34 -8.73
N ALA A 170 31.48 -46.30 -10.04
CA ALA A 170 30.57 -45.69 -11.02
C ALA A 170 29.22 -46.43 -11.09
N ALA A 171 29.22 -47.77 -11.09
CA ALA A 171 28.00 -48.58 -11.05
C ALA A 171 27.20 -48.38 -9.75
N LEU A 172 27.89 -48.29 -8.61
CA LEU A 172 27.27 -48.05 -7.30
C LEU A 172 26.67 -46.64 -7.23
N LEU A 173 27.37 -45.62 -7.75
CA LEU A 173 26.86 -44.25 -7.86
C LEU A 173 25.61 -44.19 -8.74
N GLN A 174 25.60 -44.84 -9.90
CA GLN A 174 24.41 -44.92 -10.76
C GLN A 174 23.21 -45.61 -10.07
N GLN A 175 23.46 -46.67 -9.29
CA GLN A 175 22.39 -47.39 -8.60
C GLN A 175 21.90 -46.66 -7.34
N ILE A 176 22.74 -45.86 -6.68
CA ILE A 176 22.32 -44.93 -5.63
C ILE A 176 21.40 -43.85 -6.21
N HIS A 177 21.68 -43.33 -7.41
CA HIS A 177 20.76 -42.39 -8.07
C HIS A 177 19.38 -43.01 -8.36
N LYS A 178 19.31 -44.23 -8.92
CA LYS A 178 18.00 -44.90 -9.12
C LYS A 178 17.25 -45.15 -7.80
N LEU A 179 17.98 -45.53 -6.75
CA LEU A 179 17.39 -45.72 -5.42
C LEU A 179 16.87 -44.39 -4.85
N ASP A 180 17.55 -43.28 -5.13
CA ASP A 180 17.12 -41.94 -4.78
C ASP A 180 15.87 -41.50 -5.54
N ASP A 181 15.84 -41.71 -6.86
CA ASP A 181 14.67 -41.46 -7.72
C ASP A 181 13.44 -42.23 -7.21
N ASP A 182 13.59 -43.53 -6.91
CA ASP A 182 12.50 -44.36 -6.37
C ASP A 182 12.07 -43.93 -4.96
N VAL A 183 13.00 -43.51 -4.08
CA VAL A 183 12.66 -43.02 -2.72
C VAL A 183 11.94 -41.66 -2.78
N VAL A 184 12.34 -40.77 -3.69
CA VAL A 184 11.65 -39.50 -3.93
C VAL A 184 10.26 -39.75 -4.50
N LYS A 185 10.12 -40.61 -5.52
CA LYS A 185 8.84 -41.07 -6.10
C LYS A 185 7.93 -41.69 -5.04
N ALA A 186 8.44 -42.60 -4.22
CA ALA A 186 7.71 -43.19 -3.09
C ALA A 186 7.21 -42.12 -2.11
N THR A 187 8.07 -41.17 -1.73
CA THR A 187 7.70 -40.09 -0.81
C THR A 187 6.64 -39.17 -1.42
N GLN A 188 6.71 -38.86 -2.72
CA GLN A 188 5.69 -38.06 -3.42
C GLN A 188 4.32 -38.76 -3.47
N LEU A 189 4.27 -40.08 -3.71
CA LEU A 189 3.02 -40.86 -3.61
C LEU A 189 2.44 -40.82 -2.18
N ARG A 190 3.30 -40.88 -1.14
CA ARG A 190 2.86 -40.80 0.26
C ARG A 190 2.37 -39.41 0.69
N VAL A 191 2.94 -38.35 0.11
CA VAL A 191 2.43 -36.98 0.23
C VAL A 191 1.02 -36.90 -0.35
N MET A 192 0.83 -37.46 -1.55
CA MET A 192 -0.45 -37.47 -2.24
C MET A 192 -1.53 -38.25 -1.47
N ASP A 193 -1.23 -39.47 -0.99
CA ASP A 193 -2.11 -40.26 -0.10
C ASP A 193 -2.69 -39.45 1.08
N ILE A 194 -1.87 -38.56 1.65
CA ILE A 194 -2.22 -37.74 2.83
C ILE A 194 -3.03 -36.51 2.43
N PHE A 195 -2.54 -35.73 1.46
CA PHE A 195 -3.18 -34.46 1.13
C PHE A 195 -4.49 -34.59 0.34
N VAL A 196 -4.83 -35.81 -0.10
CA VAL A 196 -6.16 -36.18 -0.63
C VAL A 196 -7.16 -36.55 0.48
N THR A 197 -6.70 -36.85 1.71
CA THR A 197 -7.54 -37.43 2.78
C THR A 197 -7.48 -36.67 4.13
N THR A 198 -7.11 -35.38 4.10
CA THR A 198 -6.63 -34.61 5.27
C THR A 198 -7.60 -34.41 6.43
N SER A 199 -8.90 -34.35 6.16
CA SER A 199 -9.92 -33.95 7.14
C SER A 199 -10.87 -35.08 7.55
N THR A 200 -11.06 -36.08 6.69
CA THR A 200 -12.10 -37.11 6.83
C THR A 200 -12.09 -37.86 8.18
N PRO A 201 -10.94 -38.28 8.76
CA PRO A 201 -10.95 -38.97 10.05
C PRO A 201 -11.34 -38.07 11.23
N LEU A 202 -11.00 -36.77 11.17
CA LEU A 202 -11.35 -35.80 12.21
C LEU A 202 -12.79 -35.30 12.06
N GLU A 203 -13.28 -35.18 10.82
CA GLU A 203 -14.69 -34.96 10.49
C GLU A 203 -15.55 -36.14 10.96
N GLN A 204 -15.11 -37.39 10.74
CA GLN A 204 -15.80 -38.59 11.24
C GLN A 204 -15.82 -38.64 12.77
N LEU A 205 -14.71 -38.30 13.44
CA LEU A 205 -14.69 -38.19 14.90
C LEU A 205 -15.64 -37.10 15.40
N ALA A 206 -15.62 -35.90 14.80
CA ALA A 206 -16.51 -34.80 15.16
C ALA A 206 -17.99 -35.10 14.85
N TYR A 207 -18.28 -35.86 13.79
CA TYR A 207 -19.61 -36.34 13.45
C TYR A 207 -20.10 -37.40 14.43
N THR A 208 -19.29 -38.42 14.75
CA THR A 208 -19.62 -39.42 15.78
C THR A 208 -19.88 -38.76 17.13
N VAL A 209 -19.02 -37.82 17.55
CA VAL A 209 -19.26 -37.01 18.75
C VAL A 209 -20.58 -36.23 18.61
N SER A 210 -20.87 -35.61 17.47
CA SER A 210 -22.14 -34.88 17.23
C SER A 210 -23.40 -35.76 17.28
N CYS A 211 -23.34 -37.01 16.82
CA CYS A 211 -24.46 -37.95 16.84
C CYS A 211 -24.80 -38.45 18.25
N ILE A 212 -23.81 -38.55 19.14
CA ILE A 212 -24.00 -38.94 20.55
C ILE A 212 -24.89 -37.93 21.32
N PHE A 213 -25.12 -36.72 20.78
CA PHE A 213 -26.08 -35.75 21.33
C PHE A 213 -27.49 -35.84 20.75
N GLN A 214 -27.75 -36.70 19.75
CA GLN A 214 -29.01 -36.72 19.01
C GLN A 214 -29.93 -37.90 19.35
N ASP A 215 -29.38 -39.02 19.85
CA ASP A 215 -30.15 -40.16 20.34
C ASP A 215 -30.15 -40.21 21.88
N GLU A 216 -31.31 -39.98 22.50
CA GLU A 216 -31.55 -40.21 23.94
C GLU A 216 -32.12 -41.62 24.24
N GLN A 217 -31.95 -42.61 23.33
CA GLN A 217 -32.53 -43.96 23.51
C GLN A 217 -31.52 -45.11 23.32
N ASP A 218 -30.90 -45.47 24.45
CA ASP A 218 -30.71 -46.88 24.88
C ASP A 218 -29.68 -47.76 24.14
N GLU A 219 -28.52 -47.22 23.72
CA GLU A 219 -27.32 -48.01 23.34
C GLU A 219 -25.96 -47.38 23.79
N ASP A 220 -25.90 -46.83 25.02
CA ASP A 220 -24.72 -46.16 25.63
C ASP A 220 -23.36 -46.81 25.33
N LYS A 221 -23.32 -48.16 25.26
CA LYS A 221 -22.07 -48.92 25.09
C LYS A 221 -21.56 -48.95 23.65
N LEU A 222 -22.43 -49.07 22.66
CA LEU A 222 -22.04 -49.16 21.24
C LEU A 222 -21.49 -47.82 20.75
N HIS A 223 -22.07 -46.71 21.22
CA HIS A 223 -21.58 -45.37 20.94
C HIS A 223 -20.16 -45.15 21.49
N LEU A 224 -19.86 -45.64 22.69
CA LEU A 224 -18.56 -45.48 23.35
C LEU A 224 -17.47 -46.37 22.72
N GLU A 225 -17.82 -47.59 22.27
CA GLU A 225 -16.93 -48.44 21.47
C GLU A 225 -16.68 -47.83 20.07
N THR A 226 -17.68 -47.19 19.45
CA THR A 226 -17.55 -46.48 18.16
C THR A 226 -16.70 -45.21 18.28
N LEU A 227 -16.89 -44.42 19.34
CA LEU A 227 -16.09 -43.23 19.63
C LEU A 227 -14.60 -43.57 19.77
N ARG A 228 -14.29 -44.64 20.51
CA ARG A 228 -12.91 -45.10 20.69
C ARG A 228 -12.30 -45.55 19.36
N ALA A 229 -13.03 -46.29 18.54
CA ALA A 229 -12.57 -46.70 17.21
C ALA A 229 -12.27 -45.49 16.29
N GLN A 230 -13.09 -44.43 16.30
CA GLN A 230 -12.80 -43.22 15.51
C GLN A 230 -11.64 -42.40 16.09
N SER A 231 -11.47 -42.39 17.41
CA SER A 231 -10.29 -41.81 18.06
C SER A 231 -9.02 -42.54 17.63
N GLU A 232 -9.00 -43.88 17.66
CA GLU A 232 -7.89 -44.71 17.18
C GLU A 232 -7.60 -44.51 15.68
N ASN A 233 -8.63 -44.37 14.83
CA ASN A 233 -8.47 -44.04 13.41
C ASN A 233 -7.80 -42.67 13.19
N PHE A 234 -8.27 -41.62 13.89
CA PHE A 234 -7.66 -40.30 13.83
C PHE A 234 -6.20 -40.32 14.34
N MET A 235 -5.94 -41.05 15.43
CA MET A 235 -4.60 -41.22 16.00
C MET A 235 -3.63 -41.87 15.02
N ALA A 236 -4.03 -42.95 14.36
CA ALA A 236 -3.22 -43.62 13.34
C ALA A 236 -2.99 -42.75 12.09
N HIS A 237 -3.99 -41.94 11.70
CA HIS A 237 -3.84 -40.97 10.61
C HIS A 237 -2.85 -39.86 10.97
N ALA A 238 -2.89 -39.32 12.20
CA ALA A 238 -1.94 -38.32 12.68
C ALA A 238 -0.50 -38.85 12.77
N ASP A 239 -0.31 -40.10 13.19
CA ASP A 239 1.02 -40.75 13.15
C ASP A 239 1.52 -40.94 11.71
N LYS A 240 0.65 -41.38 10.77
CA LYS A 240 0.98 -41.49 9.35
C LYS A 240 1.42 -40.14 8.76
N ILE A 241 0.75 -39.04 9.12
CA ILE A 241 1.16 -37.69 8.70
C ILE A 241 2.54 -37.33 9.27
N SER A 242 2.77 -37.58 10.56
CA SER A 242 4.05 -37.30 11.21
C SER A 242 5.20 -38.18 10.69
N GLU A 243 4.92 -39.41 10.26
CA GLU A 243 5.89 -40.30 9.60
C GLU A 243 6.30 -39.74 8.23
N VAL A 244 5.32 -39.40 7.37
CA VAL A 244 5.59 -38.90 6.02
C VAL A 244 6.18 -37.48 6.03
N ALA A 245 5.75 -36.61 6.95
CA ALA A 245 6.43 -35.34 7.20
C ALA A 245 7.92 -35.56 7.53
N GLY A 246 8.24 -36.57 8.34
CA GLY A 246 9.62 -36.97 8.63
C GLY A 246 10.42 -37.46 7.42
N PHE A 247 9.78 -38.11 6.44
CA PHE A 247 10.44 -38.46 5.17
C PHE A 247 10.72 -37.21 4.32
N ILE A 248 9.77 -36.27 4.24
CA ILE A 248 9.95 -35.01 3.50
C ILE A 248 11.06 -34.16 4.15
N SER A 249 11.08 -34.06 5.48
CA SER A 249 12.18 -33.44 6.24
C SER A 249 13.53 -34.08 5.92
N ALA A 250 13.59 -35.40 5.70
CA ALA A 250 14.84 -36.08 5.35
C ALA A 250 15.34 -35.76 3.93
N LEU A 251 14.43 -35.43 3.00
CA LEU A 251 14.73 -34.97 1.64
C LEU A 251 15.12 -33.49 1.56
N ALA A 252 14.76 -32.66 2.56
CA ALA A 252 14.97 -31.21 2.56
C ALA A 252 16.40 -30.80 2.15
N CYS A 253 16.52 -29.80 1.26
CA CYS A 253 17.82 -29.35 0.75
C CYS A 253 18.37 -28.10 1.46
N ASP A 254 17.56 -27.44 2.29
CA ASP A 254 17.91 -26.21 3.01
C ASP A 254 17.31 -26.18 4.43
N GLU A 255 17.85 -25.32 5.30
CA GLU A 255 17.47 -25.21 6.70
C GLU A 255 16.03 -24.66 6.89
N LYS A 256 15.54 -23.79 5.98
CA LYS A 256 14.22 -23.17 6.12
C LYS A 256 13.09 -24.13 5.77
N SER A 257 13.26 -24.92 4.71
CA SER A 257 12.26 -25.94 4.35
C SER A 257 12.23 -27.09 5.36
N LEU A 258 13.41 -27.50 5.88
CA LEU A 258 13.52 -28.45 6.98
C LEU A 258 12.83 -27.95 8.26
N GLU A 259 13.11 -26.72 8.68
CA GLU A 259 12.47 -26.10 9.85
C GLU A 259 10.95 -25.98 9.68
N GLY A 260 10.48 -25.59 8.49
CA GLY A 260 9.04 -25.50 8.19
C GLY A 260 8.30 -26.83 8.37
N VAL A 261 8.81 -27.92 7.79
CA VAL A 261 8.16 -29.24 7.88
C VAL A 261 8.20 -29.78 9.31
N GLU A 262 9.34 -29.71 10.02
CA GLU A 262 9.43 -30.20 11.40
C GLU A 262 8.60 -29.35 12.38
N ASN A 263 8.42 -28.04 12.14
CA ASN A 263 7.55 -27.20 12.96
C ASN A 263 6.07 -27.58 12.83
N SER A 264 5.53 -27.70 11.61
CA SER A 264 4.13 -28.14 11.41
C SER A 264 3.91 -29.57 11.87
N ARG A 265 4.88 -30.48 11.66
CA ARG A 265 4.89 -31.82 12.25
C ARG A 265 4.79 -31.77 13.79
N GLY A 266 5.54 -30.86 14.42
CA GLY A 266 5.49 -30.58 15.85
C GLY A 266 4.16 -29.97 16.32
N CYS A 267 3.46 -29.20 15.48
CA CYS A 267 2.09 -28.74 15.74
C CYS A 267 1.09 -29.90 15.68
N ILE A 268 1.14 -30.70 14.61
CA ILE A 268 0.26 -31.85 14.38
C ILE A 268 0.33 -32.85 15.55
N MET A 269 1.53 -33.18 16.04
CA MET A 269 1.68 -34.06 17.21
C MET A 269 1.15 -33.44 18.53
N ARG A 270 1.18 -32.10 18.67
CA ARG A 270 0.56 -31.41 19.82
C ARG A 270 -0.96 -31.36 19.73
N LEU A 271 -1.51 -31.13 18.54
CA LEU A 271 -2.96 -31.19 18.29
C LEU A 271 -3.49 -32.61 18.53
N LYS A 272 -2.79 -33.63 18.01
CA LYS A 272 -3.05 -35.05 18.29
C LYS A 272 -3.17 -35.29 19.80
N GLN A 273 -2.15 -34.92 20.58
CA GLN A 273 -2.15 -35.13 22.04
C GLN A 273 -3.25 -34.35 22.77
N ALA A 274 -3.61 -33.16 22.31
CA ALA A 274 -4.73 -32.39 22.88
C ALA A 274 -6.08 -33.07 22.62
N ILE A 275 -6.28 -33.64 21.43
CA ILE A 275 -7.47 -34.42 21.07
C ILE A 275 -7.51 -35.73 21.87
N CYS A 276 -6.39 -36.43 22.11
CA CYS A 276 -6.35 -37.59 23.01
C CYS A 276 -6.99 -37.29 24.36
N VAL A 277 -6.52 -36.23 25.02
CA VAL A 277 -6.97 -35.84 26.36
C VAL A 277 -8.43 -35.41 26.32
N LEU A 278 -8.86 -34.68 25.28
CA LEU A 278 -10.26 -34.31 25.12
C LEU A 278 -11.19 -35.53 24.99
N MET A 279 -10.77 -36.58 24.29
CA MET A 279 -11.55 -37.83 24.17
C MET A 279 -11.50 -38.66 25.46
N GLN A 280 -10.35 -38.74 26.13
CA GLN A 280 -10.22 -39.44 27.42
C GLN A 280 -11.12 -38.82 28.50
N ASN A 281 -11.08 -37.50 28.66
CA ASN A 281 -11.94 -36.77 29.60
C ASN A 281 -13.45 -36.88 29.24
N LEU A 282 -13.79 -37.19 27.99
CA LEU A 282 -15.16 -37.46 27.54
C LEU A 282 -15.59 -38.90 27.84
N GLU A 283 -14.72 -39.90 27.64
CA GLU A 283 -14.96 -41.29 28.08
C GLU A 283 -15.10 -41.39 29.62
N GLU A 284 -14.34 -40.59 30.37
CA GLU A 284 -14.36 -40.55 31.84
C GLU A 284 -15.48 -39.65 32.43
N ASN A 285 -16.29 -38.99 31.59
CA ASN A 285 -17.38 -38.09 31.96
C ASN A 285 -16.95 -36.84 32.81
N GLU A 286 -15.67 -36.46 32.80
CA GLU A 286 -15.17 -35.28 33.55
C GLU A 286 -15.56 -33.94 32.90
N VAL A 287 -15.85 -33.93 31.60
CA VAL A 287 -16.14 -32.70 30.83
C VAL A 287 -17.58 -32.72 30.32
N HIS A 288 -18.31 -31.62 30.51
CA HIS A 288 -19.63 -31.45 29.92
C HIS A 288 -19.53 -31.55 28.39
N SER A 289 -20.24 -32.51 27.80
CA SER A 289 -20.04 -32.94 26.42
C SER A 289 -20.20 -31.80 25.39
N SER A 290 -21.09 -30.83 25.61
CA SER A 290 -21.21 -29.62 24.77
C SER A 290 -19.90 -28.81 24.69
N GLU A 291 -19.18 -28.68 25.81
CA GLU A 291 -17.88 -27.98 25.89
C GLU A 291 -16.79 -28.77 25.14
N ALA A 292 -16.88 -30.10 25.12
CA ALA A 292 -16.00 -30.95 24.31
C ALA A 292 -16.27 -30.79 22.80
N LEU A 293 -17.52 -30.65 22.38
CA LEU A 293 -17.86 -30.44 20.96
C LEU A 293 -17.37 -29.07 20.43
N GLU A 294 -17.46 -28.00 21.24
CA GLU A 294 -16.90 -26.69 20.86
C GLU A 294 -15.37 -26.74 20.75
N LYS A 295 -14.68 -27.33 21.75
CA LYS A 295 -13.22 -27.52 21.72
C LYS A 295 -12.76 -28.38 20.55
N LEU A 296 -13.52 -29.42 20.18
CA LEU A 296 -13.19 -30.29 19.05
C LEU A 296 -13.27 -29.53 17.72
N LYS A 297 -14.26 -28.65 17.54
CA LYS A 297 -14.37 -27.75 16.37
C LYS A 297 -13.22 -26.74 16.31
N GLU A 298 -12.82 -26.17 17.46
CA GLU A 298 -11.66 -25.28 17.57
C GLU A 298 -10.35 -26.01 17.21
N MET A 299 -10.22 -27.29 17.58
CA MET A 299 -9.08 -28.13 17.20
C MET A 299 -9.11 -28.54 15.73
N GLN A 300 -10.30 -28.78 15.15
CA GLN A 300 -10.49 -29.08 13.73
C GLN A 300 -10.11 -27.89 12.83
N GLN A 301 -10.47 -26.66 13.21
CA GLN A 301 -10.04 -25.44 12.55
C GLN A 301 -8.49 -25.37 12.47
N ARG A 302 -7.82 -25.54 13.62
CA ARG A 302 -6.34 -25.53 13.69
C ARG A 302 -5.69 -26.69 12.93
N TRP A 303 -6.33 -27.86 12.89
CA TRP A 303 -5.83 -29.00 12.13
C TRP A 303 -5.74 -28.69 10.64
N SER A 304 -6.80 -28.12 10.06
CA SER A 304 -6.80 -27.68 8.66
C SER A 304 -5.73 -26.62 8.38
N GLU A 305 -5.59 -25.62 9.26
CA GLU A 305 -4.57 -24.57 9.16
C GLU A 305 -3.13 -25.11 9.22
N GLU A 306 -2.85 -26.12 10.06
CA GLU A 306 -1.53 -26.77 10.12
C GLU A 306 -1.28 -27.73 8.95
N MET A 307 -2.32 -28.36 8.38
CA MET A 307 -2.20 -29.17 7.17
C MET A 307 -1.93 -28.31 5.93
N GLU A 308 -2.53 -27.12 5.81
CA GLU A 308 -2.18 -26.17 4.74
C GLU A 308 -0.72 -25.68 4.89
N GLN A 309 -0.28 -25.36 6.11
CA GLN A 309 1.12 -25.00 6.40
C GLN A 309 2.09 -26.16 6.07
N LEU A 310 1.73 -27.40 6.37
CA LEU A 310 2.55 -28.56 6.03
C LEU A 310 2.66 -28.71 4.50
N LEU A 311 1.55 -28.68 3.76
CA LEU A 311 1.55 -28.73 2.28
C LEU A 311 2.41 -27.60 1.69
N HIS A 312 2.29 -26.40 2.26
CA HIS A 312 3.07 -25.23 1.88
C HIS A 312 4.58 -25.45 2.09
N ALA A 313 5.01 -26.03 3.21
CA ALA A 313 6.41 -26.37 3.46
C ALA A 313 6.91 -27.44 2.47
N CYS A 314 6.14 -28.52 2.29
CA CYS A 314 6.42 -29.61 1.36
C CYS A 314 6.60 -29.15 -0.10
N SER A 315 5.81 -28.15 -0.55
CA SER A 315 5.92 -27.52 -1.87
C SER A 315 7.27 -26.82 -2.15
N SER A 316 8.18 -26.76 -1.18
CA SER A 316 9.53 -26.20 -1.32
C SER A 316 10.63 -27.27 -1.46
N ILE A 317 10.29 -28.54 -1.21
CA ILE A 317 11.20 -29.69 -1.22
C ILE A 317 10.89 -30.62 -2.40
N ILE A 318 9.61 -30.74 -2.76
CA ILE A 318 9.11 -31.60 -3.82
C ILE A 318 9.30 -30.94 -5.19
N ASN A 319 9.83 -31.69 -6.18
CA ASN A 319 9.77 -31.25 -7.57
C ASN A 319 8.32 -31.29 -8.07
N VAL A 320 7.77 -30.10 -8.30
CA VAL A 320 6.39 -29.86 -8.73
C VAL A 320 6.07 -30.58 -10.04
N LYS A 321 7.00 -30.62 -11.01
CA LYS A 321 6.74 -31.28 -12.30
C LYS A 321 6.59 -32.79 -12.15
N ASP A 322 7.48 -33.42 -11.38
CA ASP A 322 7.45 -34.86 -11.14
C ASP A 322 6.19 -35.24 -10.36
N PHE A 323 5.83 -34.44 -9.36
CA PHE A 323 4.60 -34.62 -8.59
C PHE A 323 3.35 -34.56 -9.47
N VAL A 324 3.24 -33.59 -10.39
CA VAL A 324 2.11 -33.53 -11.35
C VAL A 324 2.14 -34.71 -12.33
N CYS A 325 3.33 -35.17 -12.73
CA CYS A 325 3.50 -36.35 -13.59
C CYS A 325 3.07 -37.66 -12.90
N LEU A 326 3.23 -37.77 -11.58
CA LEU A 326 2.68 -38.87 -10.78
C LEU A 326 1.17 -38.71 -10.57
N ALA A 327 0.71 -37.53 -10.14
CA ALA A 327 -0.72 -37.27 -9.92
C ALA A 327 -1.57 -37.49 -11.17
N LEU A 328 -1.08 -37.16 -12.36
CA LEU A 328 -1.75 -37.47 -13.64
C LEU A 328 -1.95 -38.98 -13.87
N LYS A 329 -1.03 -39.83 -13.38
CA LYS A 329 -1.16 -41.30 -13.48
C LYS A 329 -2.17 -41.83 -12.48
N GLU A 330 -2.17 -41.30 -11.25
CA GLU A 330 -3.18 -41.65 -10.25
C GLU A 330 -4.58 -41.23 -10.71
N MET A 331 -4.76 -40.00 -11.24
CA MET A 331 -6.03 -39.56 -11.83
C MET A 331 -6.50 -40.49 -12.97
N GLN A 332 -5.58 -41.00 -13.78
CA GLN A 332 -5.90 -41.97 -14.84
C GLN A 332 -6.28 -43.34 -14.26
N SER A 333 -5.59 -43.82 -13.21
CA SER A 333 -5.93 -45.07 -12.52
C SER A 333 -7.30 -44.97 -11.84
N ASN A 334 -7.54 -43.91 -11.05
CA ASN A 334 -8.83 -43.69 -10.39
C ASN A 334 -9.98 -43.58 -11.39
N TRP A 335 -9.75 -42.98 -12.56
CA TRP A 335 -10.76 -42.96 -13.63
C TRP A 335 -11.02 -44.35 -14.24
N ILE A 336 -9.98 -45.16 -14.48
CA ILE A 336 -10.14 -46.55 -14.95
C ILE A 336 -10.89 -47.38 -13.89
N GLU A 337 -10.47 -47.31 -12.64
CA GLU A 337 -11.10 -48.01 -11.50
C GLU A 337 -12.55 -47.55 -11.27
N PHE A 338 -12.86 -46.26 -11.47
CA PHE A 338 -14.25 -45.73 -11.46
C PHE A 338 -15.09 -46.29 -12.61
N VAL A 339 -14.51 -46.37 -13.82
CA VAL A 339 -15.16 -46.95 -15.01
C VAL A 339 -15.36 -48.47 -14.87
N GLU A 340 -14.56 -49.16 -14.05
CA GLU A 340 -14.77 -50.57 -13.70
C GLU A 340 -15.81 -50.71 -12.59
N ALA A 341 -15.71 -49.95 -11.49
CA ALA A 341 -16.70 -49.90 -10.42
C ALA A 341 -18.13 -49.62 -10.92
N HIS A 342 -18.28 -48.77 -11.94
CA HIS A 342 -19.57 -48.47 -12.57
C HIS A 342 -20.16 -49.66 -13.35
N LYS A 343 -19.33 -50.53 -13.96
CA LYS A 343 -19.81 -51.75 -14.65
C LYS A 343 -20.21 -52.85 -13.67
N ASP A 344 -19.52 -52.91 -12.55
CA ASP A 344 -19.71 -53.92 -11.51
C ASP A 344 -20.76 -53.49 -10.45
N GLU A 345 -21.40 -52.33 -10.65
CA GLU A 345 -22.43 -51.72 -9.79
C GLU A 345 -21.99 -51.43 -8.33
N ASP A 346 -20.68 -51.40 -8.03
CA ASP A 346 -20.16 -51.07 -6.69
C ASP A 346 -20.17 -49.56 -6.42
N ALA A 347 -21.30 -49.07 -5.92
CA ALA A 347 -21.50 -47.68 -5.53
C ALA A 347 -20.51 -47.17 -4.46
N HIS A 348 -20.00 -48.04 -3.58
CA HIS A 348 -19.05 -47.65 -2.52
C HIS A 348 -17.63 -47.47 -3.08
N PHE A 349 -17.17 -48.40 -3.92
CA PHE A 349 -15.89 -48.27 -4.60
C PHE A 349 -15.90 -47.11 -5.62
N LEU A 350 -17.00 -46.94 -6.36
CA LEU A 350 -17.23 -45.78 -7.24
C LEU A 350 -17.14 -44.46 -6.46
N THR A 351 -17.81 -44.37 -5.31
CA THR A 351 -17.78 -43.19 -4.43
C THR A 351 -16.36 -42.83 -4.00
N LYS A 352 -15.58 -43.83 -3.60
CA LYS A 352 -14.18 -43.68 -3.20
C LYS A 352 -13.31 -43.19 -4.35
N GLN A 353 -13.40 -43.79 -5.54
CA GLN A 353 -12.55 -43.40 -6.68
C GLN A 353 -12.83 -41.98 -7.16
N ALA A 354 -14.10 -41.55 -7.15
CA ALA A 354 -14.46 -40.19 -7.51
C ALA A 354 -13.92 -39.15 -6.51
N SER A 355 -13.94 -39.47 -5.21
CA SER A 355 -13.33 -38.65 -4.15
C SER A 355 -11.81 -38.52 -4.34
N LEU A 356 -11.12 -39.62 -4.65
CA LEU A 356 -9.68 -39.61 -4.95
C LEU A 356 -9.36 -38.75 -6.18
N LEU A 357 -10.13 -38.89 -7.26
CA LEU A 357 -9.97 -38.13 -8.50
C LEU A 357 -10.08 -36.61 -8.27
N ILE A 358 -11.11 -36.16 -7.54
CA ILE A 358 -11.33 -34.74 -7.20
C ILE A 358 -10.22 -34.23 -6.27
N GLY A 359 -9.81 -35.04 -5.29
CA GLY A 359 -8.72 -34.70 -4.38
C GLY A 359 -7.38 -34.53 -5.12
N HIS A 360 -7.05 -35.43 -6.04
CA HIS A 360 -5.85 -35.33 -6.88
C HIS A 360 -5.86 -34.06 -7.74
N MET A 361 -6.97 -33.75 -8.41
CA MET A 361 -7.11 -32.52 -9.21
C MET A 361 -6.91 -31.26 -8.33
N SER A 362 -7.56 -31.22 -7.18
CA SER A 362 -7.49 -30.11 -6.22
C SER A 362 -6.08 -29.91 -5.65
N LEU A 363 -5.39 -31.00 -5.32
CA LEU A 363 -4.03 -30.97 -4.78
C LEU A 363 -3.02 -30.46 -5.82
N VAL A 364 -3.14 -30.87 -7.08
CA VAL A 364 -2.30 -30.34 -8.17
C VAL A 364 -2.53 -28.84 -8.39
N ILE A 365 -3.79 -28.39 -8.40
CA ILE A 365 -4.13 -26.95 -8.52
C ILE A 365 -3.46 -26.14 -7.41
N GLN A 366 -3.56 -26.58 -6.15
CA GLN A 366 -2.96 -25.89 -5.01
C GLN A 366 -1.43 -25.86 -5.09
N LEU A 367 -0.81 -27.00 -5.37
CA LEU A 367 0.65 -27.16 -5.37
C LEU A 367 1.30 -26.39 -6.54
N VAL A 368 0.69 -26.39 -7.73
CA VAL A 368 1.16 -25.60 -8.88
C VAL A 368 0.89 -24.10 -8.69
N ARG A 369 -0.24 -23.70 -8.09
CA ARG A 369 -0.50 -22.31 -7.66
C ARG A 369 0.58 -21.81 -6.69
N ARG A 370 0.99 -22.65 -5.73
CA ARG A 370 2.07 -22.28 -4.79
C ARG A 370 3.43 -22.21 -5.49
N HIS A 371 3.73 -23.09 -6.43
CA HIS A 371 4.94 -23.01 -7.28
C HIS A 371 5.02 -21.69 -8.06
N VAL A 372 3.94 -21.34 -8.78
CA VAL A 372 3.83 -20.07 -9.52
C VAL A 372 4.13 -18.87 -8.61
N SER A 373 3.55 -18.84 -7.41
CA SER A 373 3.75 -17.73 -6.47
C SER A 373 5.19 -17.55 -5.98
N LYS A 374 6.09 -18.54 -6.16
CA LYS A 374 7.52 -18.49 -5.81
C LYS A 374 8.45 -18.13 -6.98
N SER A 375 7.97 -18.12 -8.22
CA SER A 375 8.80 -17.75 -9.37
C SER A 375 8.92 -16.23 -9.48
N ASP A 376 10.08 -15.70 -9.87
CA ASP A 376 10.28 -14.26 -10.09
C ASP A 376 10.00 -13.82 -11.55
N ASN A 377 9.77 -14.78 -12.47
CA ASN A 377 9.57 -14.49 -13.89
C ASN A 377 8.09 -14.13 -14.19
N PRO A 378 7.76 -12.88 -14.53
CA PRO A 378 6.36 -12.48 -14.72
C PRO A 378 5.71 -13.15 -15.94
N ILE A 379 6.46 -13.49 -16.98
CA ILE A 379 5.95 -14.19 -18.16
C ILE A 379 5.56 -15.63 -17.80
N TYR A 380 6.42 -16.32 -17.05
CA TYR A 380 6.19 -17.67 -16.52
C TYR A 380 4.96 -17.71 -15.60
N ARG A 381 4.89 -16.76 -14.65
CA ARG A 381 3.75 -16.62 -13.72
C ARG A 381 2.44 -16.40 -14.48
N ASN A 382 2.39 -15.41 -15.38
CA ASN A 382 1.19 -15.10 -16.18
C ASN A 382 0.78 -16.26 -17.10
N GLY A 383 1.74 -16.98 -17.70
CA GLY A 383 1.46 -18.15 -18.53
C GLY A 383 0.80 -19.28 -17.74
N LEU A 384 1.38 -19.66 -16.59
CA LEU A 384 0.85 -20.73 -15.76
C LEU A 384 -0.48 -20.35 -15.06
N LEU A 385 -0.72 -19.09 -14.70
CA LEU A 385 -2.01 -18.66 -14.12
C LEU A 385 -3.21 -18.92 -15.05
N VAL A 386 -3.03 -18.79 -16.37
CA VAL A 386 -4.07 -19.14 -17.35
C VAL A 386 -4.33 -20.65 -17.36
N LEU A 387 -3.27 -21.47 -17.35
CA LEU A 387 -3.38 -22.92 -17.34
C LEU A 387 -3.98 -23.46 -16.03
N ILE A 388 -3.66 -22.85 -14.89
CA ILE A 388 -4.29 -23.15 -13.59
C ILE A 388 -5.81 -22.89 -13.67
N LYS A 389 -6.24 -21.72 -14.15
CA LYS A 389 -7.68 -21.41 -14.29
C LYS A 389 -8.39 -22.36 -15.26
N GLN A 390 -7.72 -22.80 -16.33
CA GLN A 390 -8.26 -23.78 -17.27
C GLN A 390 -8.42 -25.17 -16.63
N ALA A 391 -7.46 -25.61 -15.82
CA ALA A 391 -7.55 -26.85 -15.03
C ALA A 391 -8.66 -26.76 -13.96
N GLU A 392 -8.75 -25.63 -13.23
CA GLU A 392 -9.80 -25.35 -12.24
C GLU A 392 -11.21 -25.45 -12.85
N GLY A 393 -11.44 -24.83 -14.01
CA GLY A 393 -12.74 -24.88 -14.68
C GLY A 393 -13.18 -26.31 -15.01
N SER A 394 -12.27 -27.14 -15.54
CA SER A 394 -12.57 -28.55 -15.81
C SER A 394 -12.65 -29.43 -14.57
N ALA A 395 -11.89 -29.12 -13.50
CA ALA A 395 -12.02 -29.82 -12.23
C ALA A 395 -13.38 -29.54 -11.57
N ALA A 396 -13.87 -28.30 -11.63
CA ALA A 396 -15.19 -27.94 -11.15
C ALA A 396 -16.33 -28.62 -11.94
N GLU A 397 -16.19 -28.76 -13.27
CA GLU A 397 -17.14 -29.50 -14.10
C GLU A 397 -17.23 -30.99 -13.68
N VAL A 398 -16.07 -31.66 -13.52
CA VAL A 398 -16.00 -33.03 -13.00
C VAL A 398 -16.61 -33.14 -11.60
N THR A 399 -16.28 -32.21 -10.70
CA THR A 399 -16.83 -32.18 -9.33
C THR A 399 -18.34 -32.01 -9.33
N SER A 400 -18.92 -31.18 -10.21
CA SER A 400 -20.38 -31.03 -10.34
C SER A 400 -21.02 -32.37 -10.71
N TYR A 401 -20.59 -33.00 -11.81
CA TYR A 401 -21.14 -34.28 -12.26
C TYR A 401 -21.00 -35.39 -11.21
N VAL A 402 -19.89 -35.43 -10.47
CA VAL A 402 -19.71 -36.38 -9.36
C VAL A 402 -20.62 -36.05 -8.16
N THR A 403 -20.90 -34.77 -7.89
CA THR A 403 -21.81 -34.36 -6.81
C THR A 403 -23.25 -34.71 -7.16
N ASP A 404 -23.66 -34.51 -8.42
CA ASP A 404 -24.97 -34.94 -8.92
C ASP A 404 -25.14 -36.47 -8.76
N ILE A 405 -24.08 -37.24 -9.04
CA ILE A 405 -24.04 -38.69 -8.84
C ILE A 405 -24.28 -39.11 -7.38
N TYR A 406 -23.80 -38.35 -6.40
CA TYR A 406 -24.09 -38.63 -4.98
C TYR A 406 -25.55 -38.36 -4.58
N SER A 407 -26.34 -37.67 -5.43
CA SER A 407 -27.75 -37.35 -5.16
C SER A 407 -28.76 -38.31 -5.80
N TYR A 408 -28.34 -39.12 -6.78
CA TYR A 408 -29.21 -40.04 -7.53
C TYR A 408 -28.77 -41.51 -7.36
N THR A 409 -29.74 -42.42 -7.20
CA THR A 409 -29.46 -43.84 -6.91
C THR A 409 -28.92 -44.66 -8.07
N SER A 410 -28.80 -44.09 -9.27
CA SER A 410 -28.06 -44.67 -10.39
C SER A 410 -27.65 -43.61 -11.41
N LEU A 411 -26.51 -43.81 -12.08
CA LEU A 411 -26.14 -43.03 -13.27
C LEU A 411 -27.03 -43.43 -14.45
N SER A 412 -27.37 -42.45 -15.30
CA SER A 412 -27.80 -42.75 -16.67
C SER A 412 -26.58 -42.91 -17.58
N ASN A 413 -26.70 -43.72 -18.63
CA ASN A 413 -25.63 -43.84 -19.65
C ASN A 413 -25.27 -42.48 -20.29
N GLU A 414 -26.20 -41.53 -20.31
CA GLU A 414 -26.00 -40.18 -20.84
C GLU A 414 -25.17 -39.32 -19.87
N THR A 415 -25.45 -39.35 -18.56
CA THR A 415 -24.67 -38.63 -17.54
C THR A 415 -23.26 -39.22 -17.39
N PHE A 416 -23.10 -40.54 -17.45
CA PHE A 416 -21.78 -41.18 -17.48
C PHE A 416 -20.96 -40.78 -18.72
N SER A 417 -21.61 -40.65 -19.89
CA SER A 417 -20.96 -40.18 -21.13
C SER A 417 -20.48 -38.73 -21.03
N LEU A 418 -21.27 -37.85 -20.40
CA LEU A 418 -20.89 -36.46 -20.14
C LEU A 418 -19.72 -36.38 -19.14
N LEU A 419 -19.78 -37.09 -18.02
CA LEU A 419 -18.68 -37.19 -17.05
C LEU A 419 -17.40 -37.71 -17.72
N SER A 420 -17.49 -38.77 -18.52
CA SER A 420 -16.35 -39.34 -19.25
C SER A 420 -15.68 -38.33 -20.18
N LYS A 421 -16.48 -37.50 -20.88
CA LYS A 421 -15.99 -36.40 -21.71
C LYS A 421 -15.35 -35.28 -20.87
N SER A 422 -15.93 -34.94 -19.73
CA SER A 422 -15.40 -33.92 -18.79
C SER A 422 -14.06 -34.36 -18.20
N VAL A 423 -13.96 -35.58 -17.64
CA VAL A 423 -12.70 -36.14 -17.10
C VAL A 423 -11.64 -36.25 -18.20
N SER A 424 -12.01 -36.68 -19.41
CA SER A 424 -11.12 -36.70 -20.58
C SER A 424 -10.64 -35.31 -21.03
N THR A 425 -11.32 -34.24 -20.60
CA THR A 425 -10.95 -32.84 -20.87
C THR A 425 -10.09 -32.28 -19.74
N ALA A 426 -10.46 -32.54 -18.48
CA ALA A 426 -9.66 -32.24 -17.30
C ALA A 426 -8.25 -32.86 -17.38
N LEU A 427 -8.15 -34.15 -17.69
CA LEU A 427 -6.86 -34.84 -17.87
C LEU A 427 -5.96 -34.14 -18.91
N LYS A 428 -6.52 -33.63 -20.01
CA LYS A 428 -5.76 -32.86 -21.02
C LYS A 428 -5.33 -31.49 -20.49
N HIS A 429 -6.17 -30.81 -19.72
CA HIS A 429 -5.81 -29.53 -19.11
C HIS A 429 -4.69 -29.69 -18.08
N PHE A 430 -4.72 -30.75 -17.27
CA PHE A 430 -3.63 -31.09 -16.35
C PHE A 430 -2.35 -31.54 -17.08
N ASP A 431 -2.46 -32.20 -18.23
CA ASP A 431 -1.32 -32.55 -19.09
C ASP A 431 -0.65 -31.28 -19.68
N ILE A 432 -1.44 -30.34 -20.21
CA ILE A 432 -0.95 -29.04 -20.68
C ILE A 432 -0.34 -28.22 -19.52
N LEU A 433 -0.93 -28.28 -18.32
CA LEU A 433 -0.38 -27.65 -17.12
C LEU A 433 0.99 -28.24 -16.74
N ARG A 434 1.21 -29.56 -16.89
CA ARG A 434 2.51 -30.21 -16.69
C ARG A 434 3.56 -29.68 -17.68
N GLU A 435 3.24 -29.61 -18.97
CA GLU A 435 4.17 -29.09 -19.98
C GLU A 435 4.50 -27.60 -19.76
N GLY A 436 3.53 -26.82 -19.27
CA GLY A 436 3.73 -25.42 -18.90
C GLY A 436 4.76 -25.19 -17.79
N LEU A 437 5.02 -26.18 -16.92
CA LEU A 437 5.98 -26.06 -15.82
C LEU A 437 7.43 -25.95 -16.29
N ASP A 438 7.77 -26.45 -17.48
CA ASP A 438 9.15 -26.42 -18.01
C ASP A 438 9.64 -25.01 -18.37
N GLY A 439 8.74 -24.02 -18.48
CA GLY A 439 9.08 -22.62 -18.78
C GLY A 439 9.57 -22.33 -20.21
N LEU A 440 9.98 -23.37 -20.94
CA LEU A 440 10.28 -23.34 -22.37
C LEU A 440 9.01 -23.41 -23.23
N GLN A 441 7.91 -23.94 -22.68
CA GLN A 441 6.63 -24.11 -23.38
C GLN A 441 5.53 -23.22 -22.76
N HIS A 442 5.32 -22.05 -23.36
CA HIS A 442 4.18 -21.18 -23.06
C HIS A 442 3.38 -20.88 -24.34
N PRO A 443 2.72 -21.89 -24.96
CA PRO A 443 2.01 -21.73 -26.23
C PRO A 443 0.81 -20.76 -26.18
N HIS A 444 0.49 -20.23 -24.99
CA HIS A 444 -0.66 -19.36 -24.74
C HIS A 444 -0.27 -17.96 -24.22
N LEU A 445 0.99 -17.56 -24.43
CA LEU A 445 1.52 -16.24 -24.08
C LEU A 445 0.72 -15.08 -24.70
N LEU A 446 0.15 -15.30 -25.90
CA LEU A 446 -0.74 -14.39 -26.64
C LEU A 446 -2.14 -14.99 -26.92
N SER A 447 -2.57 -15.99 -26.15
CA SER A 447 -3.84 -16.69 -26.42
C SER A 447 -5.07 -15.92 -25.93
N PRO A 448 -6.21 -15.94 -26.66
CA PRO A 448 -7.51 -15.46 -26.18
C PRO A 448 -7.98 -16.09 -24.86
N LEU A 449 -7.41 -17.22 -24.44
CA LEU A 449 -7.66 -17.80 -23.11
C LEU A 449 -7.33 -16.83 -21.95
N ARG A 450 -6.48 -15.82 -22.19
CA ARG A 450 -6.24 -14.72 -21.23
C ARG A 450 -7.51 -13.90 -20.94
N GLU A 451 -8.49 -13.85 -21.84
CA GLU A 451 -9.72 -13.06 -21.65
C GLU A 451 -10.75 -13.77 -20.78
N GLY A 452 -10.93 -15.08 -20.94
CA GLY A 452 -11.66 -15.89 -19.96
C GLY A 452 -11.01 -15.82 -18.57
N ALA A 453 -9.67 -15.83 -18.52
CA ALA A 453 -8.92 -15.71 -17.27
C ALA A 453 -9.04 -14.35 -16.56
N ARG A 454 -9.55 -13.29 -17.20
CA ARG A 454 -9.77 -11.96 -16.57
C ARG A 454 -11.05 -11.90 -15.72
N GLN A 455 -12.03 -12.78 -15.94
CA GLN A 455 -13.27 -12.74 -15.17
C GLN A 455 -13.06 -13.23 -13.73
N SER A 456 -13.61 -12.48 -12.77
CA SER A 456 -13.57 -12.79 -11.34
C SER A 456 -14.71 -13.72 -10.95
N ALA A 457 -14.46 -14.68 -10.06
CA ALA A 457 -15.44 -15.65 -9.54
C ALA A 457 -16.47 -15.04 -8.56
N GLY A 458 -16.91 -13.81 -8.81
CA GLY A 458 -17.89 -13.07 -8.00
C GLY A 458 -19.12 -12.58 -8.79
N THR A 459 -19.18 -12.82 -10.11
CA THR A 459 -20.35 -12.49 -10.93
C THR A 459 -21.23 -13.73 -11.08
N VAL A 460 -22.39 -13.73 -10.41
CA VAL A 460 -23.45 -14.72 -10.65
C VAL A 460 -23.85 -14.67 -12.12
N PRO A 461 -24.02 -15.82 -12.83
CA PRO A 461 -24.51 -15.82 -14.20
C PRO A 461 -25.91 -15.21 -14.27
N CYS A 462 -26.00 -13.98 -14.78
CA CYS A 462 -27.26 -13.25 -14.84
C CYS A 462 -28.11 -13.76 -16.01
N ALA A 463 -28.91 -14.80 -15.74
CA ALA A 463 -30.01 -15.32 -16.54
C ALA A 463 -29.81 -15.36 -18.07
N VAL A 464 -29.27 -16.49 -18.57
CA VAL A 464 -29.71 -16.97 -19.89
C VAL A 464 -31.18 -17.38 -19.74
N PRO A 465 -32.13 -16.90 -20.58
CA PRO A 465 -33.53 -17.27 -20.46
C PRO A 465 -33.74 -18.72 -20.91
N ILE A 466 -33.83 -19.64 -19.96
CA ILE A 466 -34.28 -21.01 -20.22
C ILE A 466 -35.80 -20.96 -20.44
N SER A 467 -36.24 -21.32 -21.64
CA SER A 467 -37.65 -21.57 -21.93
C SER A 467 -38.04 -22.98 -21.48
N GLU A 468 -38.68 -23.09 -20.32
CA GLU A 468 -39.53 -24.24 -19.96
C GLU A 468 -40.68 -24.34 -21.01
N HIS A 469 -41.25 -25.49 -21.37
CA HIS A 469 -41.48 -26.74 -20.65
C HIS A 469 -41.57 -27.94 -21.63
N ASP A 470 -41.56 -29.17 -21.09
CA ASP A 470 -41.82 -30.40 -21.83
C ASP A 470 -43.27 -30.93 -21.60
N ARG A 471 -43.85 -31.57 -22.64
CA ARG A 471 -45.02 -32.50 -22.68
C ARG A 471 -46.35 -32.20 -21.94
N SER A 472 -47.41 -31.98 -22.74
CA SER A 472 -48.63 -32.86 -22.83
C SER A 472 -49.61 -32.33 -23.90
N THR A 473 -49.60 -32.83 -25.15
CA THR A 473 -50.49 -33.90 -25.72
C THR A 473 -51.98 -33.55 -25.92
N GLU A 474 -52.44 -33.72 -27.18
CA GLU A 474 -53.84 -33.65 -27.70
C GLU A 474 -54.47 -32.23 -27.70
N ASP A 475 -55.07 -31.70 -28.78
CA ASP A 475 -56.01 -32.34 -29.73
C ASP A 475 -55.86 -31.85 -31.22
N ARG A 476 -56.48 -32.60 -32.14
CA ARG A 476 -56.86 -32.35 -33.56
C ARG A 476 -56.15 -31.28 -34.44
N SER A 477 -55.39 -31.83 -35.39
CA SER A 477 -55.49 -31.60 -36.85
C SER A 477 -56.24 -30.36 -37.39
N ASP A 478 -55.57 -29.56 -38.25
CA ASP A 478 -55.87 -29.67 -39.69
C ASP A 478 -54.74 -29.27 -40.66
N LYS A 479 -54.79 -29.92 -41.82
CA LYS A 479 -53.96 -29.88 -43.04
C LYS A 479 -53.62 -28.49 -43.66
N ILE A 480 -52.35 -28.26 -44.06
CA ILE A 480 -51.86 -28.26 -45.48
C ILE A 480 -50.38 -27.80 -45.63
N GLU A 481 -49.74 -28.36 -46.67
CA GLU A 481 -48.44 -28.13 -47.36
C GLU A 481 -47.73 -26.74 -47.26
N SER A 482 -46.42 -26.60 -47.53
CA SER A 482 -45.44 -27.50 -48.21
C SER A 482 -43.96 -27.27 -47.83
N GLU A 483 -43.15 -28.34 -48.04
CA GLU A 483 -41.74 -28.41 -48.54
C GLU A 483 -40.76 -27.27 -48.16
N SER A 484 -39.75 -27.45 -47.29
CA SER A 484 -38.60 -28.38 -47.28
C SER A 484 -37.53 -28.07 -48.36
N SER A 485 -36.28 -27.75 -48.00
CA SER A 485 -35.12 -28.69 -47.88
C SER A 485 -33.85 -27.97 -48.48
N VAL A 486 -32.56 -28.31 -48.29
CA VAL A 486 -31.80 -29.24 -47.42
C VAL A 486 -30.27 -28.91 -47.48
N GLN A 487 -29.46 -29.31 -46.48
CA GLN A 487 -27.96 -29.39 -46.45
C GLN A 487 -27.16 -28.06 -46.56
N SER A 488 -26.13 -27.80 -45.73
CA SER A 488 -24.73 -28.32 -45.65
C SER A 488 -23.81 -27.81 -46.79
N SER A 489 -22.49 -27.57 -46.64
CA SER A 489 -21.49 -28.07 -45.68
C SER A 489 -20.14 -27.29 -45.72
N THR A 490 -19.28 -27.51 -44.71
CA THR A 490 -17.78 -27.45 -44.71
C THR A 490 -17.01 -26.14 -44.97
N SER A 491 -15.75 -26.15 -44.51
CA SER A 491 -14.75 -25.06 -44.49
C SER A 491 -13.80 -25.07 -45.71
N GLU A 492 -13.13 -23.94 -46.02
CA GLU A 492 -11.64 -23.77 -45.96
C GLU A 492 -11.12 -22.42 -46.52
N GLU A 493 -9.96 -22.00 -45.98
CA GLU A 493 -8.85 -21.13 -46.44
C GLU A 493 -8.98 -19.97 -47.48
N ILE A 494 -8.53 -18.76 -47.10
CA ILE A 494 -7.35 -17.96 -47.59
C ILE A 494 -6.98 -18.08 -49.12
N PRO A 495 -6.64 -17.02 -49.92
CA PRO A 495 -6.06 -15.69 -49.60
C PRO A 495 -6.61 -14.45 -50.39
N CYS A 496 -5.85 -13.35 -50.35
CA CYS A 496 -6.08 -11.99 -50.88
C CYS A 496 -5.95 -11.75 -52.42
N GLN A 497 -6.34 -10.51 -52.81
CA GLN A 497 -5.75 -9.60 -53.85
C GLN A 497 -6.40 -9.41 -55.26
N VAL A 498 -6.71 -8.11 -55.54
CA VAL A 498 -6.39 -7.30 -56.75
C VAL A 498 -7.35 -7.23 -57.97
N LYS A 499 -7.85 -5.99 -58.23
CA LYS A 499 -8.39 -5.39 -59.50
C LYS A 499 -9.70 -5.98 -60.08
N ASP A 500 -10.50 -5.31 -60.92
CA ASP A 500 -10.75 -3.90 -61.35
C ASP A 500 -12.18 -3.91 -61.98
N GLY A 501 -12.97 -2.83 -62.15
CA GLY A 501 -12.87 -1.40 -61.85
C GLY A 501 -13.97 -0.61 -62.62
N LEU A 502 -14.32 0.62 -62.19
CA LEU A 502 -15.46 1.46 -62.68
C LEU A 502 -16.87 0.90 -62.36
N GLU A 503 -17.97 1.67 -62.27
CA GLU A 503 -18.21 3.11 -62.55
C GLU A 503 -18.69 3.90 -61.30
N ASN A 504 -18.77 5.24 -61.42
CA ASN A 504 -19.26 6.19 -60.40
C ASN A 504 -20.05 7.29 -61.13
N PRO A 505 -21.18 7.84 -60.62
CA PRO A 505 -21.05 9.02 -59.76
C PRO A 505 -22.17 9.24 -58.71
N ALA A 506 -21.79 9.45 -57.44
CA ALA A 506 -22.46 10.40 -56.53
C ALA A 506 -21.47 10.88 -55.45
N VAL A 507 -21.59 12.14 -55.00
CA VAL A 507 -20.57 12.78 -54.16
C VAL A 507 -21.10 13.14 -52.77
N GLN A 508 -20.42 12.65 -51.73
CA GLN A 508 -20.13 13.43 -50.53
C GLN A 508 -18.90 12.86 -49.80
N THR A 509 -17.89 13.71 -49.60
CA THR A 509 -16.58 13.32 -49.08
C THR A 509 -16.52 13.51 -47.57
N VAL A 510 -16.21 12.44 -46.82
CA VAL A 510 -15.75 12.55 -45.44
C VAL A 510 -14.23 12.71 -45.47
N MET A 511 -13.70 13.78 -44.87
CA MET A 511 -12.26 13.99 -44.73
C MET A 511 -11.75 13.55 -43.35
N GLU A 512 -10.47 13.22 -43.32
CA GLU A 512 -9.71 12.78 -42.15
C GLU A 512 -9.85 13.72 -40.94
N HIS A 513 -9.92 13.13 -39.74
CA HIS A 513 -9.68 13.84 -38.49
C HIS A 513 -8.18 13.89 -38.21
N ASP A 514 -7.54 15.01 -38.54
CA ASP A 514 -6.20 15.34 -38.07
C ASP A 514 -6.17 15.51 -36.54
N VAL A 515 -5.05 15.12 -35.92
CA VAL A 515 -4.84 15.23 -34.47
C VAL A 515 -4.22 16.59 -34.13
N PRO A 516 -4.82 17.43 -33.26
CA PRO A 516 -4.23 18.72 -32.89
C PRO A 516 -2.90 18.60 -32.13
N ASN A 517 -1.92 19.41 -32.52
CA ASN A 517 -0.59 19.47 -31.91
C ASN A 517 -0.61 20.23 -30.56
N PRO A 518 -0.13 19.66 -29.44
CA PRO A 518 -0.29 20.24 -28.10
C PRO A 518 0.84 21.20 -27.67
N GLU A 519 1.33 22.08 -28.56
CA GLU A 519 2.25 23.17 -28.20
C GLU A 519 1.81 24.52 -28.79
N GLU A 520 0.86 25.19 -28.14
CA GLU A 520 0.74 26.66 -28.24
C GLU A 520 0.36 27.26 -26.88
N ALA A 521 0.81 28.49 -26.62
CA ALA A 521 0.67 29.15 -25.32
C ALA A 521 -0.75 29.69 -25.10
N TRP A 522 -1.10 30.00 -23.84
CA TRP A 522 -2.37 30.63 -23.48
C TRP A 522 -2.47 32.07 -24.02
N ILE A 523 -2.81 32.20 -25.30
CA ILE A 523 -3.36 33.43 -25.89
C ILE A 523 -4.88 33.30 -25.77
N ALA A 524 -5.49 34.13 -24.93
CA ALA A 524 -6.94 34.15 -24.78
C ALA A 524 -7.60 34.52 -26.12
N PRO A 525 -8.79 33.98 -26.45
CA PRO A 525 -9.56 34.49 -27.58
C PRO A 525 -9.83 35.97 -27.36
N VAL A 526 -9.40 36.82 -28.31
CA VAL A 526 -9.82 38.22 -28.32
C VAL A 526 -11.33 38.22 -28.52
N VAL A 527 -12.06 38.63 -27.48
CA VAL A 527 -13.52 38.73 -27.55
C VAL A 527 -13.87 39.82 -28.54
N ASP A 528 -14.30 39.40 -29.73
CA ASP A 528 -14.53 40.28 -30.87
C ASP A 528 -15.64 41.27 -30.53
N SER A 529 -15.26 42.55 -30.43
CA SER A 529 -16.07 43.56 -29.75
C SER A 529 -17.16 44.09 -30.69
N LYS A 530 -18.40 43.62 -30.49
CA LYS A 530 -19.57 43.98 -31.29
C LYS A 530 -19.69 45.50 -31.48
N ALA A 531 -19.42 45.94 -32.71
CA ALA A 531 -19.82 47.22 -33.29
C ALA A 531 -19.52 48.47 -32.44
N VAL A 532 -18.24 48.80 -32.28
CA VAL A 532 -17.81 50.14 -31.84
C VAL A 532 -18.36 51.21 -32.79
N ILE A 533 -19.24 52.08 -32.29
CA ILE A 533 -19.74 53.24 -33.04
C ILE A 533 -18.64 54.30 -33.04
N HIS A 534 -17.84 54.34 -34.11
CA HIS A 534 -16.76 55.31 -34.27
C HIS A 534 -17.27 56.76 -34.39
N LEU A 535 -17.24 57.51 -33.29
CA LEU A 535 -17.15 58.97 -33.32
C LEU A 535 -15.75 59.41 -32.83
N GLN A 536 -14.96 59.94 -33.77
CA GLN A 536 -13.81 60.83 -33.49
C GLN A 536 -12.64 60.23 -32.67
N ASN A 537 -12.27 58.97 -32.92
CA ASN A 537 -10.99 58.35 -32.48
C ASN A 537 -10.70 58.34 -30.96
N ILE A 538 -11.72 58.26 -30.10
CA ILE A 538 -11.56 58.08 -28.65
C ILE A 538 -12.31 56.82 -28.21
N GLU A 539 -11.64 55.89 -27.54
CA GLU A 539 -12.23 54.68 -26.95
C GLU A 539 -13.00 54.99 -25.64
N LEU A 540 -14.18 55.58 -25.76
CA LEU A 540 -15.12 55.73 -24.65
C LEU A 540 -15.87 54.41 -24.37
N LEU A 541 -16.22 54.18 -23.11
CA LEU A 541 -17.15 53.12 -22.71
C LEU A 541 -18.53 53.29 -23.40
N PRO A 542 -19.23 52.21 -23.79
CA PRO A 542 -20.59 52.26 -24.32
C PRO A 542 -21.56 53.18 -23.55
N LEU A 543 -21.57 53.10 -22.20
CA LEU A 543 -22.34 54.00 -21.32
C LEU A 543 -22.08 55.49 -21.62
N LEU A 544 -20.82 55.84 -21.84
CA LEU A 544 -20.37 57.22 -22.04
C LEU A 544 -20.54 57.69 -23.48
N CYS A 545 -20.46 56.79 -24.45
CA CYS A 545 -20.93 57.04 -25.81
C CYS A 545 -22.43 57.40 -25.80
N GLU A 546 -23.25 56.70 -25.02
CA GLU A 546 -24.69 57.01 -24.92
C GLU A 546 -24.95 58.36 -24.24
N VAL A 547 -24.28 58.68 -23.12
CA VAL A 547 -24.35 60.02 -22.50
C VAL A 547 -23.95 61.13 -23.49
N VAL A 548 -22.87 60.94 -24.27
CA VAL A 548 -22.41 61.90 -25.29
C VAL A 548 -23.39 62.02 -26.47
N CYS A 549 -24.07 60.95 -26.84
CA CYS A 549 -25.10 60.97 -27.89
C CYS A 549 -26.41 61.61 -27.41
N MET A 550 -26.91 61.26 -26.23
CA MET A 550 -28.18 61.77 -25.69
C MET A 550 -28.10 63.24 -25.25
N THR A 551 -26.94 63.72 -24.78
CA THR A 551 -26.69 65.16 -24.57
C THR A 551 -26.77 65.95 -25.88
N LYS A 552 -26.12 65.48 -26.95
CA LYS A 552 -26.23 66.10 -28.29
C LYS A 552 -27.64 66.03 -28.86
N GLY A 553 -28.35 64.93 -28.62
CA GLY A 553 -29.76 64.74 -29.00
C GLY A 553 -30.77 65.50 -28.13
N LYS A 554 -30.34 66.09 -27.02
CA LYS A 554 -31.17 66.80 -26.02
C LYS A 554 -32.31 65.96 -25.41
N ASN A 555 -32.17 64.64 -25.42
CA ASN A 555 -33.14 63.74 -24.79
C ASN A 555 -32.84 63.63 -23.28
N VAL A 556 -33.43 64.55 -22.50
CA VAL A 556 -33.19 64.65 -21.05
C VAL A 556 -33.62 63.39 -20.28
N GLU A 557 -34.67 62.70 -20.72
CA GLU A 557 -35.18 61.49 -20.06
C GLU A 557 -34.22 60.31 -20.25
N ALA A 558 -33.82 60.01 -21.49
CA ALA A 558 -32.83 58.98 -21.78
C ALA A 558 -31.44 59.34 -21.24
N LEU A 559 -31.07 60.63 -21.22
CA LEU A 559 -29.84 61.09 -20.58
C LEU A 559 -29.82 60.81 -19.08
N ASN A 560 -30.93 61.03 -18.37
CA ASN A 560 -31.00 60.72 -16.94
C ASN A 560 -30.90 59.20 -16.67
N MET A 561 -31.41 58.35 -17.57
CA MET A 561 -31.18 56.89 -17.51
C MET A 561 -29.68 56.57 -17.68
N ALA A 562 -29.04 57.07 -18.74
CA ALA A 562 -27.61 56.81 -18.97
C ALA A 562 -26.71 57.39 -17.84
N CYS A 563 -27.03 58.56 -17.30
CA CYS A 563 -26.35 59.11 -16.12
C CYS A 563 -26.56 58.27 -14.85
N THR A 564 -27.72 57.61 -14.70
CA THR A 564 -27.97 56.66 -13.61
C THR A 564 -27.06 55.43 -13.73
N GLY A 565 -26.86 54.92 -14.95
CA GLY A 565 -25.91 53.83 -15.21
C GLY A 565 -24.45 54.22 -14.97
N VAL A 566 -24.04 55.44 -15.34
CA VAL A 566 -22.70 55.99 -14.98
C VAL A 566 -22.51 56.07 -13.46
N LEU A 567 -23.54 56.47 -12.71
CA LEU A 567 -23.53 56.47 -11.24
C LEU A 567 -23.44 55.04 -10.67
N GLY A 568 -24.20 54.09 -11.24
CA GLY A 568 -24.16 52.67 -10.88
C GLY A 568 -22.77 52.06 -11.09
N LEU A 569 -22.21 52.18 -12.30
CA LEU A 569 -20.86 51.73 -12.65
C LEU A 569 -19.80 52.34 -11.73
N SER A 570 -19.87 53.66 -11.50
CA SER A 570 -18.96 54.37 -10.59
C SER A 570 -19.03 53.84 -9.16
N ASN A 571 -20.23 53.56 -8.64
CA ASN A 571 -20.41 53.06 -7.29
C ASN A 571 -19.91 51.61 -7.15
N SER A 572 -20.22 50.75 -8.12
CA SER A 572 -19.75 49.36 -8.16
C SER A 572 -18.23 49.28 -8.18
N TYR A 573 -17.55 50.03 -9.07
CA TYR A 573 -16.08 50.06 -9.09
C TYR A 573 -15.49 50.69 -7.82
N ALA A 574 -16.12 51.72 -7.23
CA ALA A 574 -15.65 52.33 -5.99
C ALA A 574 -15.80 51.40 -4.76
N GLN A 575 -16.83 50.54 -4.72
CA GLN A 575 -17.00 49.52 -3.69
C GLN A 575 -16.07 48.32 -3.92
N ALA A 576 -15.95 47.82 -5.15
CA ALA A 576 -15.04 46.75 -5.53
C ALA A 576 -13.59 47.06 -5.12
N THR A 577 -13.15 48.28 -5.47
CA THR A 577 -11.89 48.90 -5.05
C THR A 577 -11.69 48.86 -3.53
N ARG A 578 -12.71 49.20 -2.74
CA ARG A 578 -12.66 49.22 -1.28
C ARG A 578 -12.60 47.83 -0.64
N GLU A 579 -13.24 46.83 -1.24
CA GLU A 579 -13.25 45.45 -0.75
C GLU A 579 -11.90 44.74 -1.05
N ALA A 580 -11.37 44.95 -2.26
CA ALA A 580 -10.09 44.40 -2.71
C ALA A 580 -8.87 44.87 -1.87
N THR A 581 -8.95 46.04 -1.23
CA THR A 581 -7.96 46.53 -0.24
C THR A 581 -7.66 45.56 0.91
N SER A 582 -8.52 44.56 1.16
CA SER A 582 -8.27 43.51 2.17
C SER A 582 -7.56 42.24 1.63
N VAL A 583 -7.28 42.21 0.33
CA VAL A 583 -6.66 41.09 -0.42
C VAL A 583 -5.35 41.53 -1.10
N ILE A 584 -5.27 42.77 -1.55
CA ILE A 584 -4.16 43.36 -2.32
C ILE A 584 -2.99 43.83 -1.43
N ASP A 585 -1.76 43.75 -1.96
CA ASP A 585 -0.52 44.21 -1.31
C ASP A 585 -0.47 45.73 -1.03
N THR A 586 0.39 46.12 -0.08
CA THR A 586 0.41 47.48 0.50
C THR A 586 0.91 48.62 -0.42
N ALA A 587 1.39 48.29 -1.63
CA ALA A 587 1.73 49.25 -2.67
C ALA A 587 0.49 49.56 -3.52
N ASP A 588 0.03 48.55 -4.26
CA ASP A 588 -1.16 48.56 -5.12
C ASP A 588 -2.42 49.04 -4.36
N SER A 589 -2.58 48.66 -3.09
CA SER A 589 -3.61 49.17 -2.18
C SER A 589 -3.74 50.71 -2.16
N LYS A 590 -2.61 51.43 -2.24
CA LYS A 590 -2.59 52.91 -2.26
C LYS A 590 -2.95 53.49 -3.63
N GLU A 591 -2.58 52.81 -4.71
CA GLU A 591 -2.96 53.20 -6.07
C GLU A 591 -4.46 52.97 -6.30
N VAL A 592 -4.97 51.80 -5.89
CA VAL A 592 -6.37 51.41 -5.86
C VAL A 592 -7.22 52.43 -5.08
N GLU A 593 -6.80 52.82 -3.87
CA GLU A 593 -7.50 53.88 -3.10
C GLU A 593 -7.40 55.28 -3.76
N SER A 594 -6.29 55.60 -4.45
CA SER A 594 -6.18 56.85 -5.24
C SER A 594 -7.15 56.87 -6.42
N LEU A 595 -7.31 55.74 -7.13
CA LEU A 595 -8.29 55.58 -8.20
C LEU A 595 -9.72 55.73 -7.65
N ARG A 596 -10.02 55.14 -6.49
CA ARG A 596 -11.30 55.30 -5.78
C ARG A 596 -11.66 56.76 -5.56
N SER A 597 -10.72 57.53 -5.01
CA SER A 597 -10.95 58.93 -4.66
C SER A 597 -11.17 59.80 -5.88
N LYS A 598 -10.43 59.56 -6.97
CA LYS A 598 -10.58 60.27 -8.24
C LYS A 598 -11.93 59.96 -8.89
N LEU A 599 -12.31 58.68 -8.99
CA LEU A 599 -13.57 58.23 -9.57
C LEU A 599 -14.76 58.88 -8.86
N VAL A 600 -14.84 58.76 -7.52
CA VAL A 600 -15.92 59.36 -6.71
C VAL A 600 -16.00 60.89 -6.87
N SER A 601 -14.88 61.58 -7.13
CA SER A 601 -14.88 63.04 -7.36
C SER A 601 -15.30 63.45 -8.78
N LEU A 602 -15.06 62.60 -9.79
CA LEU A 602 -15.33 62.91 -11.19
C LEU A 602 -16.79 62.64 -11.59
N THR A 603 -17.41 61.59 -11.04
CA THR A 603 -18.77 61.16 -11.42
C THR A 603 -19.83 62.27 -11.27
N PRO A 604 -19.89 63.04 -10.17
CA PRO A 604 -20.86 64.13 -10.04
C PRO A 604 -20.62 65.25 -11.07
N LEU A 605 -19.35 65.58 -11.34
CA LEU A 605 -18.98 66.60 -12.32
C LEU A 605 -19.39 66.20 -13.74
N LEU A 606 -19.20 64.94 -14.10
CA LEU A 606 -19.61 64.38 -15.39
C LEU A 606 -21.15 64.45 -15.56
N VAL A 607 -21.91 63.96 -14.57
CA VAL A 607 -23.38 63.97 -14.61
C VAL A 607 -23.93 65.40 -14.66
N GLN A 608 -23.41 66.31 -13.83
CA GLN A 608 -23.80 67.72 -13.83
C GLN A 608 -23.50 68.39 -15.18
N THR A 609 -22.27 68.23 -15.71
CA THR A 609 -21.87 68.81 -17.01
C THR A 609 -22.77 68.32 -18.14
N ALA A 610 -23.14 67.03 -18.12
CA ALA A 610 -24.03 66.43 -19.11
C ALA A 610 -25.45 67.02 -19.03
N GLN A 611 -26.03 67.09 -17.83
CA GLN A 611 -27.37 67.64 -17.61
C GLN A 611 -27.45 69.14 -17.97
N GLU A 612 -26.47 69.94 -17.54
CA GLU A 612 -26.40 71.38 -17.84
C GLU A 612 -26.25 71.64 -19.35
N THR A 613 -25.42 70.85 -20.05
CA THR A 613 -25.23 70.99 -21.51
C THR A 613 -26.46 70.54 -22.30
N ALA A 614 -27.21 69.54 -21.84
CA ALA A 614 -28.46 69.14 -22.49
C ALA A 614 -29.58 70.19 -22.33
N MET A 615 -29.64 70.86 -21.17
CA MET A 615 -30.59 71.95 -20.90
C MET A 615 -30.18 73.29 -21.53
N SER A 616 -28.89 73.51 -21.79
CA SER A 616 -28.36 74.73 -22.40
C SER A 616 -28.35 74.67 -23.93
N SER A 617 -28.56 75.82 -24.58
CA SER A 617 -28.35 75.97 -26.03
C SER A 617 -26.96 76.47 -26.40
N ALA A 618 -26.11 76.82 -25.41
CA ALA A 618 -24.89 77.59 -25.62
C ALA A 618 -23.58 76.91 -25.13
N MET A 619 -23.65 75.72 -24.52
CA MET A 619 -22.46 74.99 -24.05
C MET A 619 -21.90 74.05 -25.12
N SER A 620 -20.57 73.97 -25.21
CA SER A 620 -19.86 73.05 -26.09
C SER A 620 -19.72 71.67 -25.44
N ALA A 621 -19.88 70.60 -26.24
CA ALA A 621 -19.80 69.22 -25.74
C ALA A 621 -18.38 68.77 -25.32
N ASP A 622 -17.35 69.56 -25.63
CA ASP A 622 -15.94 69.24 -25.41
C ASP A 622 -15.60 68.97 -23.93
N SER A 623 -16.30 69.63 -23.00
CA SER A 623 -16.18 69.39 -21.56
C SER A 623 -16.70 68.00 -21.15
N ILE A 624 -17.80 67.54 -21.75
CA ILE A 624 -18.33 66.18 -21.54
C ILE A 624 -17.36 65.16 -22.13
N TYR A 625 -16.87 65.37 -23.36
CA TYR A 625 -15.87 64.49 -23.97
C TYR A 625 -14.63 64.32 -23.08
N LYS A 626 -14.13 65.43 -22.50
CA LYS A 626 -13.02 65.38 -21.55
C LYS A 626 -13.35 64.53 -20.32
N HIS A 627 -14.43 64.85 -19.59
CA HIS A 627 -14.79 64.13 -18.36
C HIS A 627 -15.12 62.65 -18.63
N SER A 628 -15.75 62.31 -19.76
CA SER A 628 -15.99 60.92 -20.18
C SER A 628 -14.71 60.16 -20.51
N THR A 629 -13.71 60.83 -21.10
CA THR A 629 -12.40 60.20 -21.37
C THR A 629 -11.66 59.92 -20.07
N GLU A 630 -11.58 60.92 -19.18
CA GLU A 630 -10.98 60.78 -17.84
C GLU A 630 -11.67 59.69 -17.00
N PHE A 631 -13.00 59.53 -17.11
CA PHE A 631 -13.74 58.45 -16.46
C PHE A 631 -13.42 57.08 -17.07
N SER A 632 -13.39 56.97 -18.41
CA SER A 632 -13.04 55.71 -19.09
C SER A 632 -11.64 55.24 -18.70
N ASP A 633 -10.66 56.14 -18.61
CA ASP A 633 -9.29 55.81 -18.19
C ASP A 633 -9.21 55.39 -16.71
N LEU A 634 -9.98 56.02 -15.82
CA LEU A 634 -10.06 55.58 -14.41
C LEU A 634 -10.63 54.16 -14.29
N ILE A 635 -11.69 53.83 -15.02
CA ILE A 635 -12.27 52.47 -15.04
C ILE A 635 -11.30 51.46 -15.68
N LYS A 636 -10.70 51.79 -16.84
CA LYS A 636 -9.69 50.93 -17.51
C LYS A 636 -8.49 50.66 -16.60
N ASN A 637 -8.04 51.64 -15.79
CA ASN A 637 -6.92 51.46 -14.87
C ASN A 637 -7.31 50.70 -13.60
N ALA A 638 -8.47 50.96 -12.99
CA ALA A 638 -8.98 50.17 -11.87
C ALA A 638 -9.14 48.70 -12.26
N ARG A 639 -9.69 48.43 -13.45
CA ARG A 639 -9.85 47.07 -14.00
C ARG A 639 -8.54 46.30 -14.11
N LYS A 640 -7.43 46.94 -14.47
CA LYS A 640 -6.10 46.27 -14.57
C LYS A 640 -5.65 45.67 -13.24
N ILE A 641 -5.98 46.33 -12.13
CA ILE A 641 -5.57 45.88 -10.77
C ILE A 641 -6.63 44.95 -10.17
N LEU A 642 -7.91 45.20 -10.41
CA LEU A 642 -9.01 44.42 -9.84
C LEU A 642 -9.25 43.06 -10.54
N LEU A 643 -9.09 42.99 -11.86
CA LEU A 643 -9.40 41.77 -12.63
C LEU A 643 -8.50 40.56 -12.22
N PRO A 644 -7.18 40.69 -12.01
CA PRO A 644 -6.36 39.59 -11.49
C PRO A 644 -6.78 39.10 -10.11
N VAL A 645 -7.34 39.99 -9.28
CA VAL A 645 -7.75 39.70 -7.89
C VAL A 645 -9.14 39.08 -7.83
N ALA A 646 -10.03 39.46 -8.76
CA ALA A 646 -11.34 38.84 -8.95
C ALA A 646 -11.25 37.46 -9.65
N GLY A 647 -10.20 37.27 -10.46
CA GLY A 647 -9.81 35.97 -11.01
C GLY A 647 -10.92 35.21 -11.74
N MET A 648 -10.96 33.89 -11.53
CA MET A 648 -11.92 33.00 -12.21
C MET A 648 -13.38 33.30 -11.83
N TRP A 649 -13.63 33.84 -10.63
CA TRP A 649 -14.97 34.19 -10.16
C TRP A 649 -15.62 35.26 -11.02
N TYR A 650 -14.87 36.29 -11.44
CA TYR A 650 -15.35 37.29 -12.38
C TYR A 650 -15.69 36.66 -13.74
N HIS A 651 -14.79 35.84 -14.28
CA HIS A 651 -15.00 35.25 -15.61
C HIS A 651 -16.18 34.26 -15.65
N ALA A 652 -16.36 33.45 -14.61
CA ALA A 652 -17.50 32.53 -14.52
C ALA A 652 -18.83 33.28 -14.44
N VAL A 653 -18.95 34.28 -13.55
CA VAL A 653 -20.22 35.03 -13.39
C VAL A 653 -20.52 35.91 -14.61
N TYR A 654 -19.50 36.51 -15.23
CA TYR A 654 -19.68 37.32 -16.42
C TYR A 654 -20.08 36.45 -17.63
N SER A 655 -19.52 35.24 -17.79
CA SER A 655 -19.94 34.27 -18.82
C SER A 655 -21.38 33.82 -18.64
N MET A 656 -21.79 33.55 -17.38
CA MET A 656 -23.17 33.19 -17.03
C MET A 656 -24.19 34.25 -17.48
N PHE A 657 -23.88 35.55 -17.33
CA PHE A 657 -24.75 36.63 -17.79
C PHE A 657 -24.57 37.00 -19.27
N GLN A 658 -23.42 36.77 -19.90
CA GLN A 658 -23.26 36.97 -21.35
C GLN A 658 -24.10 35.99 -22.18
N ASN A 659 -24.31 34.77 -21.68
CA ASN A 659 -25.14 33.73 -22.32
C ASN A 659 -26.61 33.77 -21.87
N TYR A 660 -27.06 34.88 -21.26
CA TYR A 660 -28.38 35.01 -20.66
C TYR A 660 -29.54 34.92 -21.67
N VAL A 661 -30.50 34.04 -21.37
CA VAL A 661 -31.82 33.96 -22.00
C VAL A 661 -32.86 34.17 -20.89
N PRO A 662 -33.96 34.92 -21.09
CA PRO A 662 -34.90 35.26 -20.01
C PRO A 662 -35.44 34.08 -19.19
N ASN A 663 -35.59 32.90 -19.80
CA ASN A 663 -36.03 31.68 -19.12
C ASN A 663 -35.00 31.09 -18.14
N MET A 664 -33.75 31.57 -18.14
CA MET A 664 -32.64 31.11 -17.28
C MET A 664 -32.53 31.90 -15.97
N LEU A 665 -33.34 32.95 -15.77
CA LEU A 665 -33.22 33.84 -14.60
C LEU A 665 -33.40 33.10 -13.27
N GLU A 666 -34.33 32.14 -13.22
CA GLU A 666 -34.57 31.30 -12.05
C GLU A 666 -33.35 30.40 -11.74
N THR A 667 -32.81 29.73 -12.77
CA THR A 667 -31.58 28.91 -12.68
C THR A 667 -30.36 29.70 -12.21
N ILE A 668 -30.17 30.91 -12.75
CA ILE A 668 -29.04 31.79 -12.37
C ILE A 668 -29.19 32.29 -10.94
N THR A 669 -30.41 32.66 -10.54
CA THR A 669 -30.72 33.05 -9.15
C THR A 669 -30.48 31.87 -8.20
N GLN A 670 -30.81 30.65 -8.62
CA GLN A 670 -30.55 29.42 -7.86
C GLN A 670 -29.05 29.13 -7.74
N GLU A 671 -28.27 29.11 -8.83
CA GLU A 671 -26.81 28.89 -8.77
C GLU A 671 -26.12 29.93 -7.87
N LEU A 672 -26.43 31.22 -8.02
CA LEU A 672 -25.82 32.28 -7.20
C LEU A 672 -26.26 32.23 -5.72
N THR A 673 -27.48 31.77 -5.44
CA THR A 673 -27.93 31.52 -4.06
C THR A 673 -27.20 30.33 -3.45
N GLU A 674 -27.00 29.25 -4.21
CA GLU A 674 -26.29 28.06 -3.77
C GLU A 674 -24.82 28.35 -3.42
N VAL A 675 -24.14 29.22 -4.17
CA VAL A 675 -22.81 29.73 -3.80
C VAL A 675 -22.82 30.48 -2.48
N MET A 676 -23.88 31.25 -2.19
CA MET A 676 -24.04 31.93 -0.90
C MET A 676 -24.36 30.95 0.25
N CYS A 677 -25.05 29.84 -0.02
CA CYS A 677 -25.24 28.74 0.94
C CYS A 677 -23.90 28.08 1.29
N LEU A 678 -23.14 27.62 0.30
CA LEU A 678 -21.82 27.00 0.51
C LEU A 678 -20.83 27.93 1.24
N CYS A 679 -20.89 29.24 0.97
CA CYS A 679 -20.16 30.25 1.72
C CYS A 679 -20.63 30.37 3.18
N ALA A 680 -21.94 30.35 3.43
CA ALA A 680 -22.50 30.40 4.78
C ALA A 680 -22.16 29.15 5.59
N ASP A 681 -22.21 27.96 4.99
CA ASP A 681 -21.83 26.70 5.62
C ASP A 681 -20.34 26.69 6.02
N ALA A 682 -19.46 27.18 5.15
CA ALA A 682 -18.03 27.31 5.46
C ALA A 682 -17.77 28.27 6.64
N VAL A 683 -18.50 29.39 6.70
CA VAL A 683 -18.43 30.35 7.82
C VAL A 683 -19.04 29.76 9.11
N GLN A 684 -20.12 28.99 9.01
CA GLN A 684 -20.75 28.30 10.13
C GLN A 684 -19.86 27.19 10.70
N LEU A 685 -19.13 26.45 9.86
CA LEU A 685 -18.16 25.44 10.28
C LEU A 685 -17.03 26.04 11.13
N VAL A 686 -16.47 27.18 10.71
CA VAL A 686 -15.48 27.95 11.50
C VAL A 686 -16.07 28.47 12.82
N THR A 687 -17.36 28.80 12.83
CA THR A 687 -18.05 29.36 14.01
C THR A 687 -18.50 28.29 15.03
N SER A 688 -18.77 27.06 14.57
CA SER A 688 -19.39 25.99 15.37
C SER A 688 -18.41 24.96 15.92
N ALA A 689 -17.31 24.68 15.23
CA ALA A 689 -16.22 23.90 15.79
C ALA A 689 -15.56 24.68 16.94
N ASP A 690 -15.10 23.99 17.99
CA ASP A 690 -14.57 24.63 19.21
C ASP A 690 -13.10 25.11 19.04
N ILE A 691 -12.88 25.90 17.99
CA ILE A 691 -11.60 26.41 17.49
C ILE A 691 -11.15 27.63 18.34
N LYS A 692 -11.13 27.47 19.65
CA LYS A 692 -10.55 28.45 20.59
C LYS A 692 -9.03 28.32 20.75
N VAL A 693 -8.38 27.49 19.91
CA VAL A 693 -6.97 27.08 20.04
C VAL A 693 -6.21 27.12 18.70
N MET A 694 -6.62 27.97 17.75
CA MET A 694 -5.67 28.45 16.73
C MET A 694 -4.96 29.69 17.27
N GLY A 695 -3.63 29.63 17.31
CA GLY A 695 -2.79 30.70 17.84
C GLY A 695 -2.82 31.95 16.96
N GLU A 696 -2.84 33.12 17.60
CA GLU A 696 -2.64 34.45 16.98
C GLU A 696 -3.45 34.72 15.69
N CYS A 697 -4.70 34.23 15.63
CA CYS A 697 -5.61 34.54 14.53
C CYS A 697 -5.94 36.05 14.51
N HIS A 698 -5.38 36.78 13.54
CA HIS A 698 -5.49 38.23 13.42
C HIS A 698 -6.86 38.75 12.96
N GLU A 699 -7.75 37.89 12.46
CA GLU A 699 -9.08 38.26 11.96
C GLU A 699 -10.19 37.62 12.81
N SER A 700 -11.21 38.40 13.17
CA SER A 700 -12.30 37.95 14.04
C SER A 700 -13.47 37.33 13.26
N ILE A 701 -14.16 36.36 13.87
CA ILE A 701 -15.37 35.72 13.31
C ILE A 701 -16.45 36.76 12.98
N MET A 702 -16.56 37.85 13.75
CA MET A 702 -17.48 38.96 13.46
C MET A 702 -17.13 39.71 12.16
N SER A 703 -15.85 39.82 11.82
CA SER A 703 -15.41 40.39 10.52
C SER A 703 -15.81 39.48 9.37
N LEU A 704 -15.56 38.18 9.51
CA LEU A 704 -15.95 37.15 8.52
C LEU A 704 -17.47 37.16 8.26
N GLN A 705 -18.30 37.18 9.31
CA GLN A 705 -19.75 37.26 9.19
C GLN A 705 -20.22 38.56 8.51
N SER A 706 -19.59 39.71 8.82
CA SER A 706 -19.89 40.99 8.15
C SER A 706 -19.48 41.00 6.66
N LYS A 707 -18.43 40.25 6.29
CA LYS A 707 -18.02 40.06 4.89
C LYS A 707 -18.99 39.15 4.13
N LEU A 708 -19.41 38.03 4.73
CA LEU A 708 -20.45 37.16 4.16
C LEU A 708 -21.76 37.92 3.89
N GLN A 709 -22.21 38.74 4.85
CA GLN A 709 -23.42 39.54 4.69
C GLN A 709 -23.35 40.50 3.48
N LYS A 710 -22.17 41.08 3.21
CA LYS A 710 -21.95 41.95 2.03
C LYS A 710 -21.97 41.15 0.73
N ALA A 711 -21.35 39.98 0.67
CA ALA A 711 -21.43 39.10 -0.49
C ALA A 711 -22.88 38.67 -0.78
N GLN A 712 -23.68 38.39 0.25
CA GLN A 712 -25.11 38.12 0.13
C GLN A 712 -25.92 39.33 -0.37
N THR A 713 -25.60 40.55 0.07
CA THR A 713 -26.21 41.79 -0.47
C THR A 713 -25.81 42.03 -1.94
N ASN A 714 -24.53 41.90 -2.27
CA ASN A 714 -24.03 42.06 -3.64
C ASN A 714 -24.64 41.01 -4.59
N THR A 715 -24.87 39.78 -4.10
CA THR A 715 -25.58 38.72 -4.84
C THR A 715 -27.00 39.13 -5.19
N LYS A 716 -27.77 39.66 -4.22
CA LYS A 716 -29.14 40.14 -4.46
C LYS A 716 -29.19 41.28 -5.47
N ASN A 717 -28.30 42.27 -5.32
CA ASN A 717 -28.18 43.38 -6.27
C ASN A 717 -27.93 42.89 -7.72
N LEU A 718 -27.15 41.82 -7.88
CA LEU A 718 -26.85 41.21 -9.18
C LEU A 718 -28.05 40.44 -9.77
N THR A 719 -28.80 39.70 -8.94
CA THR A 719 -30.02 38.99 -9.39
C THR A 719 -31.18 39.93 -9.70
N ASP A 720 -31.37 40.99 -8.91
CA ASP A 720 -32.44 41.98 -9.09
C ASP A 720 -32.30 42.72 -10.44
N ILE A 721 -31.06 43.08 -10.82
CA ILE A 721 -30.74 43.77 -12.08
C ILE A 721 -30.84 42.84 -13.29
N ALA A 722 -30.58 41.53 -13.12
CA ALA A 722 -30.89 40.54 -14.15
C ALA A 722 -32.41 40.44 -14.42
N GLY A 723 -33.24 40.61 -13.38
CA GLY A 723 -34.70 40.68 -13.49
C GLY A 723 -35.23 41.93 -14.21
N SER A 724 -34.56 43.08 -14.09
CA SER A 724 -34.99 44.33 -14.74
C SER A 724 -34.59 44.49 -16.21
N ARG A 725 -33.85 43.51 -16.76
CA ARG A 725 -32.96 43.60 -17.94
C ARG A 725 -31.77 44.56 -17.71
N PRO A 726 -30.51 44.10 -17.90
CA PRO A 726 -29.39 45.02 -18.07
C PRO A 726 -29.52 45.73 -19.42
N THR A 727 -29.57 47.06 -19.42
CA THR A 727 -29.70 47.85 -20.68
C THR A 727 -28.36 48.11 -21.35
N GLN A 728 -27.26 48.11 -20.60
CA GLN A 728 -25.90 48.33 -21.10
C GLN A 728 -24.92 47.25 -20.55
N THR A 729 -23.89 46.95 -21.33
CA THR A 729 -22.84 45.95 -21.00
C THR A 729 -22.01 46.30 -19.77
N ASP A 730 -21.91 47.58 -19.47
CA ASP A 730 -20.90 48.14 -18.58
C ASP A 730 -21.38 48.12 -17.11
N GLU A 731 -22.68 48.32 -16.86
CA GLU A 731 -23.27 48.18 -15.53
C GLU A 731 -23.05 46.77 -14.96
N LEU A 732 -23.37 45.77 -15.80
CA LEU A 732 -23.18 44.34 -15.51
C LEU A 732 -21.72 44.02 -15.19
N ASP A 733 -20.78 44.57 -15.96
CA ASP A 733 -19.34 44.38 -15.72
C ASP A 733 -18.92 44.85 -14.32
N GLY A 734 -19.34 46.04 -13.90
CA GLY A 734 -19.05 46.57 -12.57
C GLY A 734 -19.66 45.73 -11.44
N LEU A 735 -20.87 45.22 -11.64
CA LEU A 735 -21.57 44.36 -10.66
C LEU A 735 -20.93 42.97 -10.55
N CYS A 736 -20.57 42.35 -11.67
CA CYS A 736 -19.82 41.08 -11.70
C CYS A 736 -18.45 41.21 -11.03
N MET A 737 -17.74 42.33 -11.26
CA MET A 737 -16.45 42.62 -10.61
C MET A 737 -16.61 42.76 -9.08
N LEU A 738 -17.61 43.55 -8.63
CA LEU A 738 -17.91 43.72 -7.20
C LEU A 738 -18.30 42.39 -6.54
N TRP A 739 -19.16 41.60 -7.18
CA TRP A 739 -19.60 40.30 -6.66
C TRP A 739 -18.42 39.34 -6.48
N ALA A 740 -17.61 39.16 -7.52
CA ALA A 740 -16.46 38.25 -7.50
C ALA A 740 -15.43 38.63 -6.42
N LEU A 741 -15.14 39.92 -6.26
CA LEU A 741 -14.25 40.40 -5.20
C LEU A 741 -14.85 40.18 -3.81
N SER A 742 -16.17 40.34 -3.63
CA SER A 742 -16.82 40.08 -2.35
C SER A 742 -16.76 38.60 -1.93
N VAL A 743 -16.82 37.67 -2.89
CA VAL A 743 -16.56 36.23 -2.67
C VAL A 743 -15.08 36.02 -2.30
N GLN A 744 -14.15 36.58 -3.08
CA GLN A 744 -12.71 36.43 -2.83
C GLN A 744 -12.29 36.97 -1.45
N VAL A 745 -12.94 38.05 -0.98
CA VAL A 745 -12.76 38.61 0.37
C VAL A 745 -13.24 37.65 1.45
N VAL A 746 -14.36 36.94 1.26
CA VAL A 746 -14.81 35.89 2.19
C VAL A 746 -13.83 34.71 2.21
N LEU A 747 -13.42 34.20 1.03
CA LEU A 747 -12.46 33.09 0.90
C LEU A 747 -11.11 33.41 1.57
N ASN A 748 -10.51 34.57 1.29
CA ASN A 748 -9.27 35.01 1.93
C ASN A 748 -9.42 35.15 3.45
N SER A 749 -10.61 35.50 3.95
CA SER A 749 -10.86 35.58 5.40
C SER A 749 -10.97 34.21 6.05
N LEU A 750 -11.53 33.22 5.35
CA LEU A 750 -11.49 31.81 5.77
C LEU A 750 -10.04 31.30 5.77
N ASP A 751 -9.27 31.54 4.71
CA ASP A 751 -7.88 31.09 4.58
C ASP A 751 -6.96 31.70 5.66
N LYS A 752 -7.18 32.97 6.02
CA LYS A 752 -6.52 33.64 7.15
C LYS A 752 -6.88 33.02 8.50
N ILE A 753 -8.15 32.64 8.71
CA ILE A 753 -8.58 32.02 9.97
C ILE A 753 -8.10 30.58 10.10
N VAL A 754 -8.13 29.78 9.02
CA VAL A 754 -7.61 28.40 8.99
C VAL A 754 -6.08 28.35 9.07
N GLY A 755 -5.40 29.45 8.75
CA GLY A 755 -3.95 29.55 8.76
C GLY A 755 -3.30 28.88 7.55
N THR A 756 -3.99 28.89 6.40
CA THR A 756 -3.45 28.48 5.09
C THR A 756 -2.84 29.63 4.31
N ALA A 757 -3.10 30.88 4.72
CA ALA A 757 -2.47 32.08 4.17
C ALA A 757 -0.97 32.14 4.51
N THR A 758 -0.15 31.58 3.63
CA THR A 758 1.32 31.67 3.67
C THR A 758 1.77 33.12 3.50
N THR A 759 2.13 33.76 4.61
CA THR A 759 2.76 35.09 4.58
C THR A 759 4.28 34.95 4.53
N ASP A 760 4.94 35.78 3.71
CA ASP A 760 6.39 35.99 3.86
C ASP A 760 6.68 36.77 5.15
N GLY A 761 7.96 36.91 5.52
CA GLY A 761 8.39 37.69 6.69
C GLY A 761 8.08 39.21 6.63
N LYS A 762 7.29 39.67 5.65
CA LYS A 762 6.84 41.05 5.45
C LYS A 762 5.31 41.16 5.29
N GLY A 763 4.58 40.03 5.24
CA GLY A 763 3.11 39.98 5.19
C GLY A 763 2.48 39.71 3.80
N HIS A 764 3.27 39.43 2.75
CA HIS A 764 2.74 39.16 1.40
C HIS A 764 2.18 37.73 1.30
N ILE A 765 0.99 37.57 0.70
CA ILE A 765 0.28 36.27 0.63
C ILE A 765 0.76 35.43 -0.58
N ILE A 766 1.36 34.27 -0.33
CA ILE A 766 1.97 33.39 -1.35
C ILE A 766 1.00 32.28 -1.80
N THR A 767 -0.18 32.63 -2.31
CA THR A 767 -1.20 31.67 -2.78
C THR A 767 -0.86 30.97 -4.12
N HIS A 768 0.08 31.51 -4.91
CA HIS A 768 0.28 31.12 -6.32
C HIS A 768 1.19 29.90 -6.61
N GLN A 769 1.60 29.10 -5.62
CA GLN A 769 2.62 28.05 -5.82
C GLN A 769 2.11 26.60 -6.01
N MET A 770 0.80 26.32 -5.94
CA MET A 770 0.25 24.97 -6.19
C MET A 770 -0.81 24.97 -7.29
N THR A 771 -0.73 24.00 -8.21
CA THR A 771 -1.75 23.77 -9.24
C THR A 771 -2.97 23.06 -8.66
N PRO A 772 -4.17 23.17 -9.27
CA PRO A 772 -5.37 22.48 -8.78
C PRO A 772 -5.19 20.96 -8.61
N LYS A 773 -4.49 20.29 -9.55
CA LYS A 773 -4.17 18.86 -9.45
C LYS A 773 -3.25 18.53 -8.26
N LYS A 774 -2.35 19.44 -7.87
CA LYS A 774 -1.50 19.28 -6.69
C LYS A 774 -2.29 19.52 -5.39
N TRP A 775 -3.16 20.53 -5.37
CA TRP A 775 -4.10 20.76 -4.26
C TRP A 775 -4.99 19.53 -4.01
N LEU A 776 -5.62 19.00 -5.07
CA LEU A 776 -6.47 17.81 -5.00
C LEU A 776 -5.74 16.63 -4.34
N SER A 777 -4.54 16.30 -4.85
CA SER A 777 -3.70 15.20 -4.34
C SER A 777 -3.24 15.40 -2.90
N VAL A 778 -2.80 16.61 -2.52
CA VAL A 778 -2.36 16.90 -1.15
C VAL A 778 -3.52 16.84 -0.16
N ILE A 779 -4.69 17.37 -0.53
CA ILE A 779 -5.85 17.43 0.35
C ILE A 779 -6.51 16.05 0.54
N SER A 780 -6.61 15.22 -0.52
CA SER A 780 -7.13 13.85 -0.37
C SER A 780 -6.16 12.93 0.37
N GLU A 781 -4.84 13.02 0.14
CA GLU A 781 -3.86 12.24 0.90
C GLU A 781 -3.89 12.62 2.39
N ASN A 782 -4.00 13.92 2.69
CA ASN A 782 -4.09 14.40 4.08
C ASN A 782 -5.41 14.02 4.76
N SER A 783 -6.54 14.03 4.05
CA SER A 783 -7.82 13.62 4.65
C SER A 783 -7.84 12.13 4.97
N LEU A 784 -7.23 11.28 4.15
CA LEU A 784 -7.04 9.86 4.44
C LEU A 784 -6.08 9.64 5.64
N ARG A 785 -4.94 10.33 5.67
CA ARG A 785 -3.96 10.26 6.79
C ARG A 785 -4.59 10.60 8.15
N ILE A 786 -5.44 11.63 8.20
CA ILE A 786 -6.05 12.07 9.46
C ILE A 786 -7.27 11.23 9.87
N GLN A 787 -8.03 10.66 8.91
CA GLN A 787 -9.04 9.65 9.21
C GLN A 787 -8.41 8.40 9.85
N GLU A 788 -7.29 7.91 9.33
CA GLU A 788 -6.56 6.77 9.93
C GLU A 788 -5.99 7.14 11.31
N ALA A 789 -5.49 8.36 11.49
CA ALA A 789 -5.07 8.85 12.80
C ALA A 789 -6.23 8.88 13.83
N ALA A 790 -7.43 9.25 13.40
CA ALA A 790 -8.64 9.21 14.23
C ALA A 790 -9.04 7.77 14.59
N ARG A 791 -9.04 6.86 13.60
CA ARG A 791 -9.34 5.43 13.79
C ARG A 791 -8.37 4.75 14.77
N LEU A 792 -7.08 5.04 14.68
CA LEU A 792 -6.08 4.51 15.62
C LEU A 792 -6.24 5.12 17.01
N SER A 793 -6.53 6.43 17.10
CA SER A 793 -6.66 7.13 18.38
C SER A 793 -7.94 6.75 19.14
N SER A 794 -9.03 6.44 18.44
CA SER A 794 -10.30 6.03 19.07
C SER A 794 -10.20 4.65 19.74
N LEU A 795 -9.38 3.74 19.21
CA LEU A 795 -9.09 2.43 19.83
C LEU A 795 -8.36 2.55 21.18
N ASN A 796 -7.51 3.58 21.35
CA ASN A 796 -6.73 3.81 22.58
C ASN A 796 -7.45 4.72 23.59
N CYS A 797 -8.42 5.51 23.13
CA CYS A 797 -8.99 6.58 23.93
C CYS A 797 -9.98 6.05 24.97
N ARG A 798 -9.60 6.10 26.25
CA ARG A 798 -10.43 5.66 27.39
C ARG A 798 -11.58 6.62 27.75
N ASP A 799 -11.76 7.69 26.98
CA ASP A 799 -12.77 8.73 27.16
C ASP A 799 -13.84 8.60 26.07
N SER A 800 -15.00 8.04 26.44
CA SER A 800 -16.08 7.72 25.48
C SER A 800 -16.69 8.94 24.80
N TYR A 801 -16.63 10.13 25.41
CA TYR A 801 -17.06 11.37 24.78
C TYR A 801 -16.08 11.77 23.67
N LYS A 802 -14.76 11.68 23.93
CA LYS A 802 -13.75 11.90 22.88
C LYS A 802 -13.80 10.85 21.77
N VAL A 803 -14.06 9.58 22.09
CA VAL A 803 -14.26 8.52 21.06
C VAL A 803 -15.42 8.86 20.15
N LYS A 804 -16.57 9.27 20.70
CA LYS A 804 -17.74 9.68 19.90
C LYS A 804 -17.43 10.89 19.01
N LEU A 805 -16.79 11.92 19.57
CA LEU A 805 -16.44 13.14 18.84
C LEU A 805 -15.34 12.91 17.77
N LEU A 806 -14.42 11.96 18.00
CA LEU A 806 -13.47 11.51 16.97
C LEU A 806 -14.18 10.83 15.81
N GLY A 807 -15.16 9.96 16.09
CA GLY A 807 -15.97 9.29 15.06
C GLY A 807 -16.79 10.29 14.23
N GLU A 808 -17.53 11.18 14.89
CA GLU A 808 -18.33 12.22 14.24
C GLU A 808 -17.48 13.09 13.29
N LEU A 809 -16.31 13.56 13.75
CA LEU A 809 -15.38 14.33 12.93
C LEU A 809 -14.68 13.49 11.84
N GLN A 810 -14.51 12.17 12.04
CA GLN A 810 -13.95 11.28 11.03
C GLN A 810 -14.94 11.07 9.87
N ASP A 811 -16.21 10.80 10.18
CA ASP A 811 -17.28 10.63 9.17
C ASP A 811 -17.58 11.95 8.43
N ASP A 812 -17.51 13.10 9.11
CA ASP A 812 -17.51 14.43 8.49
C ASP A 812 -16.39 14.60 7.46
N VAL A 813 -15.13 14.31 7.83
CA VAL A 813 -13.95 14.43 6.96
C VAL A 813 -14.05 13.47 5.78
N LYS A 814 -14.56 12.25 6.00
CA LYS A 814 -14.81 11.28 4.92
C LYS A 814 -15.83 11.81 3.92
N THR A 815 -17.02 12.21 4.39
CA THR A 815 -18.13 12.68 3.53
C THR A 815 -17.73 13.90 2.71
N LEU A 816 -16.96 14.82 3.28
CA LEU A 816 -16.40 15.97 2.56
C LEU A 816 -15.26 15.60 1.59
N THR A 817 -14.49 14.53 1.87
CA THR A 817 -13.49 14.01 0.93
C THR A 817 -14.17 13.45 -0.32
N ASP A 818 -15.17 12.59 -0.13
CA ASP A 818 -15.92 11.98 -1.24
C ASP A 818 -16.60 13.07 -2.10
N SER A 819 -17.22 14.06 -1.44
CA SER A 819 -17.84 15.22 -2.11
C SER A 819 -16.82 16.09 -2.87
N TYR A 820 -15.63 16.31 -2.32
CA TYR A 820 -14.57 17.10 -2.94
C TYR A 820 -13.94 16.38 -4.15
N LEU A 821 -13.76 15.06 -4.07
CA LEU A 821 -13.30 14.23 -5.18
C LEU A 821 -14.31 14.24 -6.34
N GLN A 822 -15.61 14.02 -6.05
CA GLN A 822 -16.66 14.10 -7.07
C GLN A 822 -16.69 15.48 -7.75
N ALA A 823 -16.63 16.57 -6.98
CA ALA A 823 -16.60 17.92 -7.54
C ALA A 823 -15.37 18.17 -8.44
N ALA A 824 -14.23 17.53 -8.16
CA ALA A 824 -13.03 17.62 -8.98
C ALA A 824 -13.13 16.82 -10.29
N GLU A 825 -13.85 15.69 -10.30
CA GLU A 825 -14.16 14.92 -11.52
C GLU A 825 -15.18 15.64 -12.42
N GLU A 826 -16.22 16.24 -11.82
CA GLU A 826 -17.18 17.10 -12.52
C GLU A 826 -16.47 18.31 -13.19
N VAL A 827 -15.51 18.95 -12.52
CA VAL A 827 -14.67 20.03 -13.08
C VAL A 827 -13.68 19.52 -14.15
N GLY A 828 -13.36 18.22 -14.17
CA GLY A 828 -12.53 17.59 -15.20
C GLY A 828 -13.28 17.25 -16.49
N THR A 829 -14.61 17.27 -16.47
CA THR A 829 -15.48 16.76 -17.56
C THR A 829 -16.43 17.82 -18.14
N VAL A 830 -16.86 18.80 -17.33
CA VAL A 830 -17.72 19.91 -17.76
C VAL A 830 -16.88 21.16 -18.07
N SER A 831 -17.26 21.93 -19.09
CA SER A 831 -16.55 23.18 -19.40
C SER A 831 -16.62 24.17 -18.23
N LEU A 832 -15.56 24.96 -18.02
CA LEU A 832 -15.30 25.74 -16.80
C LEU A 832 -16.22 26.97 -16.59
N SER A 833 -17.41 27.01 -17.19
CA SER A 833 -18.32 28.16 -17.27
C SER A 833 -19.45 28.19 -16.23
N SER A 834 -19.59 27.18 -15.36
CA SER A 834 -20.54 27.25 -14.23
C SER A 834 -19.88 27.83 -12.99
N VAL A 835 -20.52 28.86 -12.43
CA VAL A 835 -20.13 29.49 -11.16
C VAL A 835 -20.29 28.51 -10.00
N LEU A 836 -21.34 27.68 -10.01
CA LEU A 836 -21.57 26.66 -9.00
C LEU A 836 -20.47 25.58 -8.99
N MET A 837 -19.94 25.19 -10.15
CA MET A 837 -18.84 24.22 -10.21
C MET A 837 -17.52 24.76 -9.65
N LEU A 838 -17.18 26.02 -9.95
CA LEU A 838 -16.07 26.72 -9.31
C LEU A 838 -16.27 26.75 -7.78
N ALA A 839 -17.46 27.14 -7.33
CA ALA A 839 -17.80 27.25 -5.92
C ALA A 839 -17.71 25.92 -5.15
N LYS A 840 -18.26 24.83 -5.70
CA LYS A 840 -18.09 23.47 -5.14
C LYS A 840 -16.61 23.18 -4.91
N SER A 841 -15.77 23.36 -5.93
CA SER A 841 -14.34 23.02 -5.84
C SER A 841 -13.59 23.85 -4.79
N GLU A 842 -13.83 25.17 -4.74
CA GLU A 842 -13.11 26.08 -3.84
C GLU A 842 -13.63 26.08 -2.39
N LEU A 843 -14.92 25.81 -2.18
CA LEU A 843 -15.52 25.81 -0.84
C LEU A 843 -15.44 24.43 -0.17
N LEU A 844 -15.68 23.32 -0.88
CA LEU A 844 -15.52 21.97 -0.31
C LEU A 844 -14.06 21.73 0.15
N GLN A 845 -13.08 22.22 -0.62
CA GLN A 845 -11.66 22.20 -0.22
C GLN A 845 -11.44 22.84 1.15
N ARG A 846 -12.04 24.03 1.38
CA ARG A 846 -11.89 24.79 2.62
C ARG A 846 -12.69 24.19 3.77
N GLN A 847 -13.91 23.72 3.53
CA GLN A 847 -14.73 23.00 4.51
C GLN A 847 -14.01 21.73 5.00
N LEU A 848 -13.40 20.97 4.08
CA LEU A 848 -12.59 19.80 4.38
C LEU A 848 -11.34 20.18 5.21
N GLN A 849 -10.61 21.25 4.84
CA GLN A 849 -9.49 21.77 5.65
C GLN A 849 -9.92 22.18 7.07
N ILE A 850 -11.08 22.83 7.23
CA ILE A 850 -11.63 23.22 8.55
C ILE A 850 -11.91 21.99 9.41
N LYS A 851 -12.58 20.96 8.86
CA LYS A 851 -12.85 19.70 9.60
C LYS A 851 -11.56 18.94 9.91
N MET A 852 -10.59 18.89 8.98
CA MET A 852 -9.27 18.31 9.25
C MET A 852 -8.54 19.04 10.39
N LYS A 853 -8.57 20.38 10.45
CA LYS A 853 -7.98 21.12 11.58
C LYS A 853 -8.73 20.92 12.90
N ALA A 854 -10.06 20.83 12.88
CA ALA A 854 -10.85 20.49 14.07
C ALA A 854 -10.48 19.09 14.61
N LEU A 855 -10.35 18.11 13.71
CA LEU A 855 -9.92 16.75 14.03
C LEU A 855 -8.46 16.69 14.51
N SER A 856 -7.55 17.46 13.91
CA SER A 856 -6.15 17.60 14.36
C SER A 856 -6.05 18.15 15.78
N CYS A 857 -6.85 19.18 16.10
CA CYS A 857 -6.94 19.76 17.43
C CYS A 857 -7.48 18.75 18.47
N LEU A 858 -8.40 17.85 18.09
CA LEU A 858 -8.87 16.77 18.96
C LEU A 858 -7.82 15.66 19.13
N LEU A 859 -7.17 15.24 18.04
CA LEU A 859 -6.07 14.27 18.03
C LEU A 859 -4.91 14.73 18.93
N SER A 860 -4.52 16.02 18.86
CA SER A 860 -3.48 16.58 19.73
C SER A 860 -3.83 16.44 21.21
N LYS A 861 -5.12 16.55 21.58
CA LYS A 861 -5.60 16.40 22.97
C LYS A 861 -5.71 14.94 23.43
N VAL A 862 -5.71 13.97 22.51
CA VAL A 862 -5.74 12.53 22.80
C VAL A 862 -4.32 11.95 22.83
N ASN A 863 -3.44 12.40 21.92
CA ASN A 863 -2.07 11.92 21.75
C ASN A 863 -1.02 12.91 22.28
N GLN A 864 -1.42 13.84 23.17
CA GLN A 864 -0.61 14.99 23.60
C GLN A 864 0.82 14.60 24.00
N ASP A 865 0.95 13.53 24.79
CA ASP A 865 2.23 13.00 25.29
C ASP A 865 3.23 12.61 24.18
N TYR A 866 2.74 12.20 22.99
CA TYR A 866 3.56 11.77 21.85
C TYR A 866 3.78 12.90 20.83
N VAL A 867 2.80 13.78 20.65
CA VAL A 867 2.90 14.89 19.67
C VAL A 867 3.68 16.10 20.21
N THR A 868 3.78 16.27 21.54
CA THR A 868 4.44 17.44 22.16
C THR A 868 5.91 17.57 21.77
N ALA A 869 6.67 16.47 21.71
CA ALA A 869 8.09 16.52 21.33
C ALA A 869 8.29 17.00 19.87
N ILE A 870 7.42 16.56 18.96
CA ILE A 870 7.38 17.03 17.57
C ILE A 870 7.00 18.52 17.52
N GLN A 871 5.93 18.91 18.22
CA GLN A 871 5.44 20.29 18.26
C GLN A 871 6.52 21.27 18.79
N ASN A 872 7.27 20.88 19.83
CA ASN A 872 8.39 21.67 20.34
C ASN A 872 9.52 21.81 19.30
N THR A 873 9.85 20.74 18.59
CA THR A 873 10.89 20.73 17.55
C THR A 873 10.49 21.60 16.35
N ILE A 874 9.22 21.55 15.93
CA ILE A 874 8.66 22.44 14.89
C ILE A 874 8.62 23.89 15.39
N ALA A 875 8.28 24.14 16.66
CA ALA A 875 8.27 25.49 17.23
C ALA A 875 9.67 26.12 17.26
N LEU A 876 10.73 25.33 17.51
CA LEU A 876 12.12 25.78 17.39
C LEU A 876 12.45 26.17 15.94
N ALA A 877 12.12 25.33 14.95
CA ALA A 877 12.32 25.66 13.53
C ALA A 877 11.60 26.96 13.12
N CYS A 878 10.33 27.12 13.51
CA CYS A 878 9.55 28.34 13.27
C CYS A 878 10.08 29.57 14.05
N SER A 879 10.87 29.37 15.12
CA SER A 879 11.46 30.48 15.88
C SER A 879 12.69 31.09 15.18
N VAL A 880 13.46 30.28 14.43
CA VAL A 880 14.60 30.75 13.61
C VAL A 880 14.13 31.79 12.60
N GLN A 881 12.94 31.62 12.02
CA GLN A 881 12.33 32.53 11.05
C GLN A 881 12.02 33.94 11.60
N ARG A 882 11.80 34.09 12.92
CA ARG A 882 11.27 35.34 13.52
C ARG A 882 12.34 36.30 14.05
N LYS A 883 13.63 35.90 14.09
CA LYS A 883 14.70 36.68 14.72
C LYS A 883 15.51 37.49 13.70
N TYR A 884 15.81 38.74 14.06
CA TYR A 884 16.45 39.74 13.18
C TYR A 884 17.97 39.88 13.41
N SER A 885 18.64 38.90 14.01
CA SER A 885 20.06 39.00 14.38
C SER A 885 20.80 37.66 14.35
N ASP A 886 21.79 37.56 13.47
CA ASP A 886 22.57 36.35 13.12
C ASP A 886 22.98 35.49 14.33
N MET A 887 23.53 36.13 15.36
CA MET A 887 24.00 35.46 16.60
C MET A 887 22.92 34.70 17.36
N GLU A 888 21.67 35.19 17.35
CA GLU A 888 20.56 34.52 18.04
C GLU A 888 19.85 33.49 17.15
N THR A 889 19.91 33.65 15.83
CA THR A 889 19.38 32.65 14.87
C THR A 889 20.24 31.39 14.87
N GLU A 890 21.57 31.54 14.92
CA GLU A 890 22.52 30.43 14.98
C GLU A 890 22.32 29.56 16.24
N ASP A 891 22.15 30.18 17.42
CA ASP A 891 21.84 29.48 18.67
C ASP A 891 20.50 28.73 18.61
N THR A 892 19.43 29.34 18.07
CA THR A 892 18.15 28.63 17.87
C THR A 892 18.22 27.51 16.83
N LEU A 893 19.10 27.63 15.82
CA LEU A 893 19.31 26.57 14.82
C LEU A 893 20.04 25.37 15.44
N VAL A 894 21.07 25.61 16.27
CA VAL A 894 21.76 24.56 17.04
C VAL A 894 20.81 23.86 18.02
N GLN A 895 19.92 24.62 18.68
CA GLN A 895 18.89 24.06 19.55
C GLN A 895 17.86 23.20 18.78
N PHE A 896 17.46 23.63 17.57
CA PHE A 896 16.61 22.84 16.68
C PHE A 896 17.30 21.53 16.25
N GLU A 897 18.54 21.59 15.75
CA GLU A 897 19.30 20.41 15.31
C GLU A 897 19.48 19.40 16.45
N SER A 898 19.87 19.87 17.65
CA SER A 898 20.05 19.01 18.82
C SER A 898 18.73 18.36 19.28
N ALA A 899 17.60 19.07 19.21
CA ALA A 899 16.30 18.51 19.53
C ALA A 899 15.84 17.46 18.48
N ALA A 900 16.10 17.73 17.20
CA ALA A 900 15.77 16.84 16.10
C ALA A 900 16.61 15.55 16.12
N GLU A 901 17.91 15.63 16.41
CA GLU A 901 18.80 14.47 16.53
C GLU A 901 18.40 13.59 17.73
N LEU A 902 18.14 14.20 18.90
CA LEU A 902 17.65 13.49 20.08
C LEU A 902 16.31 12.78 19.82
N LEU A 903 15.38 13.45 19.14
CA LEU A 903 14.08 12.88 18.78
C LEU A 903 14.24 11.68 17.83
N MET A 904 15.07 11.79 16.79
CA MET A 904 15.40 10.69 15.88
C MET A 904 16.06 9.51 16.60
N GLN A 905 17.00 9.77 17.51
CA GLN A 905 17.68 8.74 18.29
C GLN A 905 16.72 7.99 19.23
N ASN A 906 15.82 8.72 19.90
CA ASN A 906 14.80 8.16 20.78
C ASN A 906 13.80 7.27 20.01
N VAL A 907 13.30 7.73 18.85
CA VAL A 907 12.41 6.93 17.99
C VAL A 907 13.10 5.67 17.48
N LYS A 908 14.35 5.78 17.02
CA LYS A 908 15.13 4.62 16.57
C LYS A 908 15.32 3.59 17.70
N SER A 909 15.76 4.02 18.88
CA SER A 909 16.00 3.12 20.01
C SER A 909 14.70 2.47 20.52
N ALA A 910 13.57 3.18 20.46
CA ALA A 910 12.26 2.59 20.69
C ALA A 910 11.93 1.53 19.64
N SER A 911 12.09 1.84 18.35
CA SER A 911 11.75 0.96 17.23
C SER A 911 12.57 -0.35 17.23
N GLU A 912 13.85 -0.27 17.61
CA GLU A 912 14.71 -1.43 17.88
C GLU A 912 14.18 -2.26 19.06
N SER A 913 13.89 -1.61 20.20
CA SER A 913 13.32 -2.27 21.39
C SER A 913 11.94 -2.90 21.14
N ILE A 914 11.15 -2.34 20.23
CA ILE A 914 9.85 -2.84 19.78
C ILE A 914 10.01 -4.08 18.89
N GLN A 915 11.02 -4.10 18.01
CA GLN A 915 11.30 -5.26 17.15
C GLN A 915 11.62 -6.51 17.98
N ASP A 916 12.36 -6.36 19.09
CA ASP A 916 12.61 -7.42 20.07
C ASP A 916 11.32 -7.89 20.77
N CYS A 917 10.37 -6.98 21.01
CA CYS A 917 9.08 -7.28 21.64
C CYS A 917 8.16 -8.14 20.75
N PHE A 918 8.31 -8.12 19.42
CA PHE A 918 7.48 -8.93 18.52
C PHE A 918 7.69 -10.45 18.65
N ASN A 919 8.77 -10.89 19.30
CA ASN A 919 8.99 -12.29 19.66
C ASN A 919 7.99 -12.81 20.71
N PHE A 920 7.32 -11.91 21.44
CA PHE A 920 6.31 -12.27 22.45
C PHE A 920 4.87 -12.34 21.88
N ILE A 921 4.64 -11.78 20.69
CA ILE A 921 3.33 -11.84 20.01
C ILE A 921 3.15 -13.21 19.36
N ARG A 922 2.05 -13.89 19.70
CA ARG A 922 1.77 -15.26 19.20
C ARG A 922 1.06 -15.26 17.85
N ASP A 923 0.08 -14.39 17.62
CA ASP A 923 -0.61 -14.28 16.33
C ASP A 923 0.35 -13.71 15.25
N PRO A 924 0.64 -14.44 14.15
CA PRO A 924 1.45 -13.92 13.06
C PRO A 924 0.81 -12.72 12.33
N LYS A 925 -0.52 -12.57 12.33
CA LYS A 925 -1.23 -11.48 11.66
C LYS A 925 -1.11 -10.18 12.44
N GLU A 926 -1.44 -10.18 13.74
CA GLU A 926 -1.16 -9.08 14.67
C GLU A 926 0.32 -8.68 14.67
N ARG A 927 1.24 -9.65 14.74
CA ARG A 927 2.70 -9.42 14.68
C ARG A 927 3.12 -8.71 13.39
N SER A 928 2.53 -9.08 12.25
CA SER A 928 2.84 -8.48 10.95
C SER A 928 2.29 -7.05 10.83
N ASN A 929 1.05 -6.82 11.31
CA ASN A 929 0.44 -5.49 11.33
C ASN A 929 1.23 -4.50 12.20
N LEU A 930 1.62 -4.92 13.42
CA LEU A 930 2.37 -4.06 14.33
C LEU A 930 3.82 -3.83 13.85
N ARG A 931 4.43 -4.81 13.18
CA ARG A 931 5.74 -4.62 12.51
C ARG A 931 5.65 -3.57 11.40
N PHE A 932 4.65 -3.65 10.52
CA PHE A 932 4.44 -2.64 9.47
C PHE A 932 4.29 -1.22 10.04
N ILE A 933 3.59 -1.07 11.17
CA ILE A 933 3.47 0.22 11.86
C ILE A 933 4.83 0.68 12.44
N ASN A 934 5.58 -0.22 13.08
CA ASN A 934 6.90 0.08 13.64
C ASN A 934 7.93 0.51 12.58
N ASP A 935 8.07 -0.26 11.50
CA ASP A 935 9.03 -0.02 10.43
C ASP A 935 8.80 1.37 9.78
N HIS A 936 7.53 1.78 9.67
CA HIS A 936 7.14 3.05 9.08
C HIS A 936 7.26 4.27 10.03
N LEU A 937 7.22 4.09 11.36
CA LEU A 937 7.36 5.21 12.33
C LEU A 937 8.69 5.96 12.19
N THR A 938 9.79 5.23 11.96
CA THR A 938 11.13 5.83 11.80
C THR A 938 11.23 6.62 10.50
N PHE A 939 10.64 6.11 9.40
CA PHE A 939 10.54 6.83 8.13
C PHE A 939 9.70 8.11 8.25
N GLN A 940 8.51 8.02 8.87
CA GLN A 940 7.64 9.18 9.05
C GLN A 940 8.28 10.27 9.93
N MET A 941 9.02 9.91 10.98
CA MET A 941 9.76 10.91 11.77
C MET A 941 10.85 11.60 10.93
N SER A 942 11.56 10.85 10.08
CA SER A 942 12.59 11.42 9.20
C SER A 942 12.02 12.44 8.20
N ASP A 943 10.81 12.23 7.67
CA ASP A 943 10.14 13.18 6.77
C ASP A 943 9.67 14.44 7.55
N ILE A 944 9.08 14.26 8.73
CA ILE A 944 8.68 15.36 9.62
C ILE A 944 9.88 16.25 9.99
N VAL A 945 11.00 15.65 10.41
CA VAL A 945 12.23 16.36 10.74
C VAL A 945 12.84 17.06 9.52
N SER A 946 12.81 16.43 8.34
CA SER A 946 13.31 17.04 7.10
C SER A 946 12.49 18.27 6.68
N ARG A 947 11.17 18.23 6.90
CA ARG A 947 10.27 19.37 6.63
C ARG A 947 10.42 20.50 7.65
N ALA A 948 10.58 20.17 8.93
CA ALA A 948 10.90 21.16 9.96
C ALA A 948 12.25 21.85 9.67
N ARG A 949 13.27 21.08 9.26
CA ARG A 949 14.57 21.62 8.82
C ARG A 949 14.43 22.55 7.62
N LEU A 950 13.64 22.17 6.61
CA LEU A 950 13.38 23.03 5.45
C LEU A 950 12.76 24.38 5.86
N ILE A 951 11.82 24.39 6.82
CA ILE A 951 11.22 25.64 7.34
C ILE A 951 12.27 26.54 8.01
N ALA A 952 13.20 25.96 8.77
CA ALA A 952 14.30 26.70 9.39
C ALA A 952 15.32 27.22 8.36
N GLU A 953 15.64 26.43 7.33
CA GLU A 953 16.64 26.77 6.30
C GLU A 953 16.13 27.79 5.27
N THR A 954 14.90 27.67 4.77
CA THR A 954 14.41 28.50 3.65
C THR A 954 13.64 29.75 4.07
N GLN A 955 13.32 29.89 5.37
CA GLN A 955 12.51 30.98 5.93
C GLN A 955 11.11 31.15 5.30
N THR A 956 10.66 30.18 4.51
CA THR A 956 9.32 30.14 3.90
C THR A 956 8.44 29.15 4.66
N LEU A 957 7.24 29.57 5.03
CA LEU A 957 6.20 28.67 5.53
C LEU A 957 5.72 27.75 4.40
N GLY A 958 6.44 26.65 4.19
CA GLY A 958 5.97 25.51 3.41
C GLY A 958 4.76 24.84 4.09
N ASP A 959 3.99 24.11 3.29
CA ASP A 959 2.71 23.44 3.64
C ASP A 959 2.61 22.96 5.11
N THR A 960 2.08 23.86 5.95
CA THR A 960 1.98 23.69 7.40
C THR A 960 0.93 22.66 7.78
N LEU A 961 -0.14 22.55 7.00
CA LEU A 961 -1.23 21.60 7.22
C LEU A 961 -0.77 20.16 7.00
N THR A 962 0.01 19.90 5.93
CA THR A 962 0.61 18.57 5.73
C THR A 962 1.53 18.19 6.90
N LEU A 963 2.39 19.11 7.36
CA LEU A 963 3.29 18.82 8.49
C LEU A 963 2.54 18.61 9.82
N GLU A 964 1.47 19.38 10.07
CA GLU A 964 0.57 19.21 11.21
C GLU A 964 -0.09 17.82 11.18
N ILE A 965 -0.66 17.42 10.04
CA ILE A 965 -1.34 16.13 9.85
C ILE A 965 -0.38 14.95 9.92
N GLN A 966 0.83 15.06 9.35
CA GLN A 966 1.88 14.05 9.49
C GLN A 966 2.27 13.87 10.97
N SER A 967 2.38 14.96 11.74
CA SER A 967 2.67 14.92 13.17
C SER A 967 1.57 14.22 13.97
N GLN A 968 0.29 14.50 13.68
CA GLN A 968 -0.83 13.77 14.31
C GLN A 968 -0.84 12.28 13.93
N CYS A 969 -0.63 11.96 12.65
CA CYS A 969 -0.58 10.59 12.14
C CYS A 969 0.54 9.76 12.81
N TRP A 970 1.72 10.36 12.98
CA TRP A 970 2.83 9.75 13.73
C TRP A 970 2.43 9.50 15.20
N SER A 971 1.88 10.52 15.87
CA SER A 971 1.51 10.43 17.29
C SER A 971 0.45 9.35 17.57
N ALA A 972 -0.52 9.19 16.66
CA ALA A 972 -1.57 8.17 16.77
C ALA A 972 -0.99 6.74 16.61
N LYS A 973 -0.09 6.54 15.64
CA LYS A 973 0.60 5.26 15.43
C LYS A 973 1.52 4.91 16.61
N ALA A 974 2.29 5.88 17.12
CA ALA A 974 3.16 5.69 18.27
C ALA A 974 2.36 5.33 19.54
N HIS A 975 1.25 6.02 19.79
CA HIS A 975 0.35 5.74 20.92
C HIS A 975 -0.28 4.34 20.81
N TYR A 976 -0.80 3.97 19.63
CA TYR A 976 -1.37 2.66 19.36
C TYR A 976 -0.36 1.54 19.59
N LEU A 977 0.83 1.65 18.99
CA LEU A 977 1.90 0.67 19.11
C LEU A 977 2.32 0.46 20.57
N VAL A 978 2.37 1.53 21.38
CA VAL A 978 2.66 1.44 22.83
C VAL A 978 1.52 0.76 23.60
N GLU A 979 0.26 1.08 23.34
CA GLU A 979 -0.87 0.49 24.08
C GLU A 979 -1.03 -1.00 23.74
N GLU A 980 -0.87 -1.41 22.47
CA GLU A 980 -0.84 -2.82 22.09
C GLU A 980 0.34 -3.57 22.73
N ILE A 981 1.56 -3.00 22.71
CA ILE A 981 2.73 -3.60 23.39
C ILE A 981 2.54 -3.65 24.92
N CYS A 982 1.77 -2.71 25.49
CA CYS A 982 1.39 -2.76 26.89
C CYS A 982 0.47 -3.94 27.24
N LYS A 983 -0.35 -4.45 26.30
CA LYS A 983 -1.21 -5.63 26.50
C LYS A 983 -0.45 -6.97 26.48
N ILE A 984 0.68 -7.06 25.79
CA ILE A 984 1.44 -8.32 25.63
C ILE A 984 2.04 -8.78 26.97
N ASP A 985 1.71 -10.00 27.39
CA ASP A 985 2.31 -10.63 28.58
C ASP A 985 3.75 -11.11 28.33
N GLY A 986 4.57 -11.06 29.39
CA GLY A 986 5.98 -11.51 29.38
C GLY A 986 7.02 -10.43 29.08
N ILE A 987 6.65 -9.31 28.44
CA ILE A 987 7.53 -8.15 28.28
C ILE A 987 7.68 -7.42 29.62
N LEU A 988 8.93 -7.15 30.03
CA LEU A 988 9.24 -6.45 31.27
C LEU A 988 8.61 -5.04 31.33
N ALA A 989 8.02 -4.68 32.46
CA ALA A 989 7.42 -3.36 32.67
C ALA A 989 8.42 -2.20 32.47
N VAL A 990 9.71 -2.42 32.78
CA VAL A 990 10.79 -1.46 32.52
C VAL A 990 10.98 -1.23 31.02
N THR A 991 10.92 -2.29 30.19
CA THR A 991 11.00 -2.19 28.73
C THR A 991 9.78 -1.48 28.15
N LYS A 992 8.56 -1.81 28.64
CA LYS A 992 7.32 -1.12 28.24
C LYS A 992 7.39 0.39 28.51
N GLU A 993 7.80 0.79 29.72
CA GLU A 993 7.91 2.21 30.08
C GLU A 993 9.12 2.89 29.38
N GLN A 994 10.21 2.18 29.09
CA GLN A 994 11.32 2.70 28.29
C GLN A 994 10.88 3.03 26.85
N ILE A 995 10.21 2.09 26.17
CA ILE A 995 9.67 2.30 24.81
C ILE A 995 8.73 3.51 24.80
N LYS A 996 7.83 3.59 25.78
CA LYS A 996 6.88 4.69 25.97
C LYS A 996 7.59 6.03 26.20
N CYS A 997 8.52 6.13 27.13
CA CYS A 997 9.28 7.36 27.38
C CYS A 997 10.04 7.83 26.13
N SER A 998 10.71 6.91 25.42
CA SER A 998 11.44 7.22 24.18
C SER A 998 10.51 7.77 23.09
N LEU A 999 9.35 7.14 22.84
CA LEU A 999 8.37 7.63 21.86
C LEU A 999 7.65 8.93 22.30
N GLN A 1000 7.65 9.25 23.59
CA GLN A 1000 7.20 10.54 24.13
C GLN A 1000 8.30 11.61 24.16
N GLY A 1001 9.52 11.31 23.67
CA GLY A 1001 10.66 12.22 23.68
C GLY A 1001 11.20 12.55 25.08
N LYS A 1002 10.96 11.68 26.07
CA LYS A 1002 11.37 11.85 27.48
C LYS A 1002 12.64 11.04 27.76
N GLU A 1003 13.69 11.68 28.26
CA GLU A 1003 14.95 11.00 28.60
C GLU A 1003 14.73 9.87 29.63
N SER A 1004 15.30 8.69 29.36
CA SER A 1004 15.23 7.57 30.28
C SER A 1004 16.15 7.78 31.50
N SER A 1005 15.55 7.99 32.67
CA SER A 1005 16.28 8.19 33.92
C SER A 1005 17.00 6.92 34.38
N ARG A 1006 18.27 6.76 33.98
CA ARG A 1006 19.17 5.66 34.40
C ARG A 1006 19.61 5.78 35.89
N SER A 1007 18.64 5.63 36.79
CA SER A 1007 18.78 5.50 38.24
C SER A 1007 17.50 4.86 38.78
N VAL A 1008 17.49 3.90 39.71
CA VAL A 1008 18.41 3.61 40.82
C VAL A 1008 18.54 2.09 41.03
N MET A 1009 19.69 1.60 41.48
CA MET A 1009 19.80 0.28 42.12
C MET A 1009 19.64 0.38 43.64
N SER A 1010 18.98 -0.63 44.24
CA SER A 1010 18.73 -0.83 45.67
C SER A 1010 17.71 0.11 46.35
N GLN A 1011 16.59 -0.47 46.81
CA GLN A 1011 16.36 -0.71 48.25
C GLN A 1011 15.15 -1.66 48.46
N THR A 1012 15.19 -2.44 49.54
CA THR A 1012 14.08 -3.27 50.04
C THR A 1012 13.08 -2.43 50.86
N PRO A 1013 11.82 -2.89 51.05
CA PRO A 1013 10.71 -2.01 51.42
C PRO A 1013 10.60 -1.67 52.91
N SER A 1014 10.12 -0.46 53.21
CA SER A 1014 9.64 -0.05 54.54
C SER A 1014 8.20 0.47 54.48
N PHE A 1015 7.40 0.16 55.50
CA PHE A 1015 5.95 0.36 55.51
C PHE A 1015 5.46 1.80 55.81
N THR A 1016 4.19 2.04 55.42
CA THR A 1016 3.19 2.96 56.02
C THR A 1016 3.17 4.48 55.79
N LYS A 1017 1.99 4.91 55.29
CA LYS A 1017 1.12 6.04 55.73
C LYS A 1017 1.29 7.47 55.15
N LYS A 1018 0.24 7.84 54.39
CA LYS A 1018 -0.56 9.09 54.43
C LYS A 1018 0.14 10.48 54.30
N ALA A 1019 -0.02 11.02 53.09
CA ALA A 1019 -0.80 12.24 52.80
C ALA A 1019 -0.26 13.67 53.11
N THR A 1020 -0.72 14.58 52.23
CA THR A 1020 -0.86 16.05 52.37
C THR A 1020 0.37 16.98 52.36
N LEU A 1021 0.38 17.81 51.30
CA LEU A 1021 0.70 19.26 51.26
C LEU A 1021 2.16 19.78 51.32
N HIS A 1022 2.44 20.59 50.29
CA HIS A 1022 3.34 21.74 50.15
C HIS A 1022 3.46 22.71 51.36
N PRO A 1023 4.40 23.71 51.39
CA PRO A 1023 5.49 24.04 50.43
C PRO A 1023 6.87 24.48 51.06
N ARG A 1024 7.83 24.83 50.18
CA ARG A 1024 8.86 25.91 50.29
C ARG A 1024 9.98 25.84 51.37
N SER A 1025 11.24 25.91 50.90
CA SER A 1025 12.14 27.08 51.06
C SER A 1025 13.59 26.83 51.58
N THR A 1026 14.54 27.44 50.84
CA THR A 1026 15.81 28.08 51.28
C THR A 1026 17.06 27.31 51.72
N ASN A 1027 18.18 27.88 51.24
CA ASN A 1027 19.58 27.83 51.67
C ASN A 1027 20.38 26.54 51.36
N ASN A 1028 21.43 26.58 50.53
CA ASN A 1028 22.67 27.39 50.56
C ASN A 1028 23.64 27.04 51.69
N GLN A 1029 24.67 26.26 51.35
CA GLN A 1029 26.05 26.61 51.69
C GLN A 1029 27.06 25.89 50.78
N GLY A 1030 27.92 26.68 50.13
CA GLY A 1030 29.27 26.26 49.75
C GLY A 1030 30.27 26.59 50.90
N PRO A 1031 31.58 26.77 50.65
CA PRO A 1031 32.21 26.90 49.32
C PRO A 1031 33.59 26.22 49.12
N SER A 1032 33.94 26.03 47.84
CA SER A 1032 35.29 26.18 47.23
C SER A 1032 36.58 25.68 47.92
N LYS A 1033 37.46 25.01 47.13
CA LYS A 1033 38.85 25.47 46.90
C LYS A 1033 39.54 24.77 45.71
N SER A 1034 40.34 25.55 44.96
CA SER A 1034 41.50 25.19 44.08
C SER A 1034 41.37 24.01 43.07
N LYS A 1035 41.62 24.15 41.75
CA LYS A 1035 42.88 24.55 41.03
C LYS A 1035 44.08 23.66 41.42
N ARG A 1036 44.96 23.15 40.54
CA ARG A 1036 45.37 23.37 39.12
C ARG A 1036 46.02 22.03 38.65
N SER A 1037 45.74 21.43 37.48
CA SER A 1037 46.25 21.71 36.11
C SER A 1037 47.66 21.20 35.76
N VAL A 1038 47.84 20.70 34.51
CA VAL A 1038 49.05 20.75 33.62
C VAL A 1038 49.98 19.51 33.48
N GLN A 1039 50.08 19.04 32.21
CA GLN A 1039 51.18 18.38 31.44
C GLN A 1039 51.66 16.90 31.60
N ASP A 1040 51.59 16.18 30.46
CA ASP A 1040 52.73 15.70 29.62
C ASP A 1040 53.03 14.20 29.32
N VAL A 1041 53.22 13.96 28.01
CA VAL A 1041 54.28 13.15 27.33
C VAL A 1041 54.22 11.60 27.35
N SER A 1042 53.57 11.08 26.29
CA SER A 1042 54.21 10.35 25.16
C SER A 1042 54.49 8.82 25.21
N ASN A 1043 54.41 8.22 23.99
CA ASN A 1043 54.87 6.90 23.54
C ASN A 1043 54.10 5.65 24.07
N GLN A 1044 53.96 4.55 23.32
CA GLN A 1044 54.45 4.24 21.97
C GLN A 1044 53.53 3.29 21.17
N GLU A 1045 53.44 3.51 19.86
CA GLU A 1045 53.00 2.58 18.79
C GLU A 1045 54.06 1.45 18.57
N PRO A 1046 53.95 0.43 17.65
CA PRO A 1046 53.22 0.44 16.35
C PRO A 1046 52.65 -0.91 15.79
N ASN A 1047 52.14 -0.84 14.53
CA ASN A 1047 52.18 -1.86 13.44
C ASN A 1047 51.25 -3.11 13.49
N LYS A 1048 50.75 -3.66 12.35
CA LYS A 1048 50.67 -3.21 10.92
C LYS A 1048 49.53 -3.98 10.21
N GLU A 1049 48.81 -3.40 9.24
CA GLU A 1049 49.00 -3.50 7.76
C GLU A 1049 49.14 -4.94 7.20
N GLU A 1050 48.60 -5.30 6.03
CA GLU A 1050 48.91 -4.83 4.66
C GLU A 1050 47.80 -5.27 3.66
N THR A 1051 47.71 -4.91 2.36
CA THR A 1051 48.25 -3.92 1.37
C THR A 1051 47.33 -4.02 0.12
N SER A 1052 47.29 -3.18 -0.94
CA SER A 1052 47.58 -1.75 -1.24
C SER A 1052 46.84 -1.43 -2.57
N GLN A 1053 46.67 -0.19 -3.06
CA GLN A 1053 47.62 0.50 -3.96
C GLN A 1053 47.25 1.99 -4.13
N ARG A 1054 48.16 2.80 -4.72
CA ARG A 1054 48.21 4.26 -4.56
C ARG A 1054 48.39 5.00 -5.89
N SER A 1055 47.83 6.21 -5.99
CA SER A 1055 47.84 7.06 -7.20
C SER A 1055 49.19 7.74 -7.50
N PRO A 1056 49.38 8.25 -8.73
CA PRO A 1056 50.09 9.51 -8.98
C PRO A 1056 49.07 10.68 -9.09
N ARG A 1057 49.48 11.91 -8.71
CA ARG A 1057 48.64 13.11 -8.81
C ARG A 1057 48.90 13.87 -10.13
N GLY A 1058 47.84 14.10 -10.90
CA GLY A 1058 47.79 15.14 -11.93
C GLY A 1058 47.15 16.44 -11.41
N PRO A 1059 46.93 17.46 -12.26
CA PRO A 1059 46.22 18.68 -11.87
C PRO A 1059 44.78 18.37 -11.41
N VAL A 1060 44.30 19.11 -10.42
CA VAL A 1060 42.96 18.91 -9.83
C VAL A 1060 41.89 19.37 -10.82
N PHE A 1061 41.29 18.41 -11.51
CA PHE A 1061 40.02 18.55 -12.22
C PHE A 1061 38.89 17.92 -11.38
N ASN A 1062 37.69 18.48 -11.50
CA ASN A 1062 36.52 18.04 -10.72
C ASN A 1062 36.16 16.58 -11.03
N LEU A 1063 36.14 15.75 -9.99
CA LEU A 1063 35.84 14.31 -10.12
C LEU A 1063 34.38 14.07 -10.57
N VAL A 1064 33.46 14.94 -10.14
CA VAL A 1064 32.00 14.84 -10.36
C VAL A 1064 31.64 14.88 -11.85
N ASP A 1065 32.26 15.77 -12.62
CA ASP A 1065 32.02 15.91 -14.06
C ASP A 1065 32.33 14.63 -14.83
N THR A 1066 33.31 13.84 -14.37
CA THR A 1066 33.67 12.57 -15.03
C THR A 1066 32.55 11.53 -14.89
N THR A 1067 31.98 11.38 -13.69
CA THR A 1067 30.95 10.38 -13.39
C THR A 1067 29.66 10.58 -14.19
N LEU A 1068 29.19 11.82 -14.34
CA LEU A 1068 27.93 12.09 -15.03
C LEU A 1068 27.95 11.57 -16.49
N SER A 1069 28.91 11.99 -17.33
CA SER A 1069 28.94 11.49 -18.72
C SER A 1069 29.25 9.99 -18.83
N TYR A 1070 29.85 9.37 -17.81
CA TYR A 1070 30.04 7.91 -17.76
C TYR A 1070 28.69 7.19 -17.59
N THR A 1071 27.89 7.58 -16.59
CA THR A 1071 26.57 6.99 -16.34
C THR A 1071 25.62 7.18 -17.54
N SER A 1072 25.58 8.37 -18.14
CA SER A 1072 24.75 8.59 -19.34
C SER A 1072 25.20 7.76 -20.55
N LEU A 1073 26.50 7.49 -20.71
CA LEU A 1073 27.02 6.60 -21.77
C LEU A 1073 26.72 5.12 -21.48
N PHE A 1074 26.74 4.71 -20.22
CA PHE A 1074 26.36 3.36 -19.78
C PHE A 1074 24.87 3.10 -20.09
N LEU A 1075 23.98 3.99 -19.66
CA LEU A 1075 22.53 3.86 -19.91
C LEU A 1075 22.22 3.77 -21.41
N LYS A 1076 22.85 4.62 -22.24
CA LYS A 1076 22.74 4.51 -23.71
C LYS A 1076 23.16 3.12 -24.22
N ARG A 1077 24.34 2.64 -23.83
CA ARG A 1077 24.86 1.31 -24.24
C ARG A 1077 24.00 0.14 -23.79
N GLU A 1078 23.22 0.29 -22.72
CA GLU A 1078 22.28 -0.73 -22.29
C GLU A 1078 21.08 -0.78 -23.26
N THR A 1079 20.49 0.39 -23.58
CA THR A 1079 19.39 0.49 -24.55
C THR A 1079 19.79 0.11 -25.98
N GLU A 1080 21.06 0.29 -26.37
CA GLU A 1080 21.61 -0.11 -27.67
C GLU A 1080 21.58 -1.65 -27.89
N LYS A 1081 21.41 -2.46 -26.83
CA LYS A 1081 21.32 -3.93 -26.93
C LYS A 1081 19.93 -4.44 -27.33
N TRP A 1082 18.90 -3.62 -27.18
CA TRP A 1082 17.51 -4.02 -27.37
C TRP A 1082 17.11 -3.93 -28.84
N ASP A 1083 16.25 -4.82 -29.33
CA ASP A 1083 15.66 -4.70 -30.67
C ASP A 1083 14.52 -3.66 -30.66
N ASP A 1084 14.48 -2.79 -31.67
CA ASP A 1084 13.45 -1.75 -31.85
C ASP A 1084 12.45 -2.07 -32.98
N GLN A 1085 12.59 -3.20 -33.68
CA GLN A 1085 11.64 -3.61 -34.73
C GLN A 1085 10.23 -3.82 -34.16
N GLY A 1086 9.35 -2.84 -34.38
CA GLY A 1086 7.97 -2.83 -33.91
C GLY A 1086 7.77 -2.42 -32.44
N ASN A 1087 8.83 -2.28 -31.64
CA ASN A 1087 8.70 -1.95 -30.22
C ASN A 1087 8.88 -0.44 -29.96
N GLN A 1088 7.75 0.28 -29.90
CA GLN A 1088 7.72 1.72 -29.65
C GLN A 1088 8.23 2.10 -28.24
N ILE A 1089 8.13 1.22 -27.24
CA ILE A 1089 8.62 1.49 -25.87
C ILE A 1089 10.15 1.50 -25.86
N VAL A 1090 10.77 0.48 -26.45
CA VAL A 1090 12.24 0.41 -26.63
C VAL A 1090 12.74 1.60 -27.43
N LYS A 1091 12.05 1.96 -28.53
CA LYS A 1091 12.42 3.12 -29.36
C LYS A 1091 12.39 4.44 -28.58
N VAL A 1092 11.32 4.72 -27.84
CA VAL A 1092 11.24 5.93 -27.00
C VAL A 1092 12.34 5.92 -25.93
N THR A 1093 12.64 4.77 -25.33
CA THR A 1093 13.69 4.61 -24.31
C THR A 1093 15.10 4.87 -24.86
N LYS A 1094 15.43 4.35 -26.06
CA LYS A 1094 16.67 4.66 -26.78
C LYS A 1094 16.81 6.17 -27.04
N GLU A 1095 15.76 6.80 -27.55
CA GLU A 1095 15.73 8.24 -27.83
C GLU A 1095 15.87 9.10 -26.55
N MET A 1096 15.38 8.62 -25.39
CA MET A 1096 15.64 9.25 -24.09
C MET A 1096 17.12 9.13 -23.67
N ALA A 1097 17.71 7.93 -23.76
CA ALA A 1097 19.10 7.72 -23.37
C ALA A 1097 20.08 8.55 -24.22
N ASP A 1098 19.78 8.75 -25.51
CA ASP A 1098 20.55 9.63 -26.39
C ASP A 1098 20.51 11.11 -25.95
N LYS A 1099 19.33 11.64 -25.65
CA LYS A 1099 19.18 13.04 -25.19
C LYS A 1099 19.84 13.26 -23.83
N LEU A 1100 19.74 12.30 -22.92
CA LEU A 1100 20.48 12.29 -21.67
C LEU A 1100 22.01 12.30 -21.88
N TYR A 1101 22.52 11.53 -22.85
CA TYR A 1101 23.95 11.53 -23.19
C TYR A 1101 24.39 12.89 -23.76
N HIS A 1102 23.59 13.53 -24.62
CA HIS A 1102 23.87 14.87 -25.13
C HIS A 1102 23.84 15.95 -24.02
N MET A 1103 22.89 15.88 -23.08
CA MET A 1103 22.86 16.75 -21.90
C MET A 1103 24.11 16.58 -21.01
N ALA A 1104 24.60 15.35 -20.84
CA ALA A 1104 25.83 15.09 -20.10
C ALA A 1104 27.13 15.44 -20.86
N GLN A 1105 27.05 15.77 -22.16
CA GLN A 1105 28.16 16.35 -22.95
C GLN A 1105 28.16 17.89 -22.90
N TYR A 1106 26.99 18.52 -22.80
CA TYR A 1106 26.85 19.99 -22.67
C TYR A 1106 27.65 20.55 -21.48
N LEU A 1107 27.61 19.88 -20.32
CA LEU A 1107 28.41 20.26 -19.13
C LEU A 1107 29.92 20.33 -19.43
N LYS A 1108 30.41 19.51 -20.36
CA LYS A 1108 31.81 19.47 -20.81
C LYS A 1108 32.10 20.40 -22.00
N LYS A 1109 31.13 21.25 -22.36
CA LYS A 1109 31.16 22.14 -23.54
C LYS A 1109 31.41 21.38 -24.84
N LYS A 1110 30.75 20.23 -24.99
CA LYS A 1110 30.86 19.29 -26.11
C LYS A 1110 29.49 18.78 -26.55
N GLY A 1111 29.43 18.17 -27.74
CA GLY A 1111 28.21 17.60 -28.29
C GLY A 1111 27.35 18.60 -29.08
N PRO A 1112 26.11 18.21 -29.46
CA PRO A 1112 25.25 19.02 -30.32
C PRO A 1112 24.53 20.15 -29.58
N ILE A 1113 24.33 20.02 -28.27
CA ILE A 1113 23.72 21.06 -27.43
C ILE A 1113 24.79 22.13 -27.16
N GLN A 1114 24.56 23.36 -27.63
CA GLN A 1114 25.49 24.49 -27.45
C GLN A 1114 24.89 25.68 -26.68
N THR A 1115 23.56 25.78 -26.59
CA THR A 1115 22.85 26.86 -25.88
C THR A 1115 22.13 26.32 -24.64
N LYS A 1116 21.96 27.17 -23.62
CA LYS A 1116 21.22 26.80 -22.40
C LYS A 1116 19.75 26.50 -22.68
N ASP A 1117 19.14 27.19 -23.65
CA ASP A 1117 17.76 26.90 -24.07
C ASP A 1117 17.64 25.51 -24.71
N ALA A 1118 18.57 25.10 -25.59
CA ALA A 1118 18.56 23.75 -26.15
C ALA A 1118 18.77 22.66 -25.08
N PHE A 1119 19.55 22.97 -24.04
CA PHE A 1119 19.73 22.10 -22.87
C PHE A 1119 18.44 21.96 -22.04
N VAL A 1120 17.74 23.08 -21.77
CA VAL A 1120 16.44 23.10 -21.08
C VAL A 1120 15.35 22.40 -21.89
N THR A 1121 15.30 22.61 -23.21
CA THR A 1121 14.36 21.91 -24.10
C THR A 1121 14.62 20.40 -24.16
N SER A 1122 15.89 19.98 -24.13
CA SER A 1122 16.24 18.55 -24.03
C SER A 1122 15.73 17.91 -22.73
N ALA A 1123 15.73 18.66 -21.62
CA ALA A 1123 15.16 18.21 -20.35
C ALA A 1123 13.61 18.13 -20.38
N LYS A 1124 12.93 19.07 -21.06
CA LYS A 1124 11.47 19.02 -21.26
C LYS A 1124 11.03 17.83 -22.11
N ASP A 1125 11.77 17.53 -23.16
CA ASP A 1125 11.50 16.37 -24.04
C ASP A 1125 11.66 15.03 -23.29
N LEU A 1126 12.66 14.93 -22.39
CA LEU A 1126 12.80 13.79 -21.47
C LEU A 1126 11.60 13.63 -20.52
N VAL A 1127 11.04 14.73 -20.00
CA VAL A 1127 9.79 14.68 -19.20
C VAL A 1127 8.62 14.14 -20.02
N SER A 1128 8.42 14.64 -21.24
CA SER A 1128 7.33 14.21 -22.13
C SER A 1128 7.43 12.71 -22.44
N ARG A 1129 8.63 12.21 -22.75
CA ARG A 1129 8.86 10.78 -23.02
C ARG A 1129 8.72 9.90 -21.79
N GLY A 1130 9.15 10.39 -20.62
CA GLY A 1130 8.89 9.74 -19.33
C GLY A 1130 7.40 9.54 -19.11
N GLN A 1131 6.57 10.56 -19.40
CA GLN A 1131 5.11 10.47 -19.30
C GLN A 1131 4.51 9.46 -20.30
N SER A 1132 5.02 9.38 -21.54
CA SER A 1132 4.61 8.34 -22.50
C SER A 1132 4.92 6.93 -21.97
N ILE A 1133 6.09 6.73 -21.37
CA ILE A 1133 6.45 5.43 -20.78
C ILE A 1133 5.62 5.13 -19.53
N THR A 1134 5.31 6.11 -18.67
CA THR A 1134 4.33 5.94 -17.58
C THR A 1134 2.98 5.45 -18.09
N GLN A 1135 2.51 5.92 -19.26
CA GLN A 1135 1.27 5.41 -19.87
C GLN A 1135 1.41 3.96 -20.35
N PHE A 1136 2.50 3.62 -21.07
CA PHE A 1136 2.73 2.24 -21.52
C PHE A 1136 2.87 1.25 -20.34
N VAL A 1137 3.63 1.60 -19.30
CA VAL A 1137 3.83 0.78 -18.10
C VAL A 1137 2.52 0.55 -17.35
N ARG A 1138 1.67 1.57 -17.20
CA ARG A 1138 0.32 1.42 -16.59
C ARG A 1138 -0.57 0.48 -17.42
N VAL A 1139 -0.63 0.64 -18.73
CA VAL A 1139 -1.39 -0.27 -19.61
C VAL A 1139 -0.89 -1.71 -19.47
N ILE A 1140 0.42 -1.93 -19.36
CA ILE A 1140 0.98 -3.28 -19.13
C ILE A 1140 0.60 -3.82 -17.75
N ALA A 1141 0.62 -2.99 -16.70
CA ALA A 1141 0.20 -3.35 -15.34
C ALA A 1141 -1.28 -3.76 -15.28
N ASP A 1142 -2.16 -3.01 -15.95
CA ASP A 1142 -3.60 -3.27 -16.07
C ASP A 1142 -3.91 -4.59 -16.82
N HIS A 1143 -3.02 -5.02 -17.72
CA HIS A 1143 -3.17 -6.24 -18.53
C HIS A 1143 -2.43 -7.47 -17.96
N CYS A 1144 -1.81 -7.33 -16.79
CA CYS A 1144 -1.11 -8.39 -16.08
C CYS A 1144 -2.05 -9.16 -15.13
N LEU A 1145 -1.98 -10.49 -15.14
CA LEU A 1145 -2.75 -11.38 -14.25
C LEU A 1145 -2.01 -11.66 -12.92
N ASP A 1146 -0.70 -11.41 -12.88
CA ASP A 1146 0.09 -11.48 -11.66
C ASP A 1146 0.05 -10.14 -10.91
N LYS A 1147 -0.65 -10.14 -9.78
CA LYS A 1147 -0.81 -8.99 -8.89
C LYS A 1147 0.51 -8.39 -8.42
N HIS A 1148 1.55 -9.19 -8.22
CA HIS A 1148 2.85 -8.68 -7.74
C HIS A 1148 3.55 -7.84 -8.82
N CYS A 1149 3.66 -8.37 -10.03
CA CYS A 1149 4.15 -7.63 -11.20
C CYS A 1149 3.32 -6.35 -11.46
N THR A 1150 1.98 -6.42 -11.36
CA THR A 1150 1.11 -5.23 -11.45
C THR A 1150 1.48 -4.18 -10.40
N GLU A 1151 1.66 -4.56 -9.13
CA GLU A 1151 2.05 -3.65 -8.05
C GLU A 1151 3.45 -3.03 -8.27
N GLU A 1152 4.44 -3.81 -8.72
CA GLU A 1152 5.77 -3.30 -9.02
C GLU A 1152 5.77 -2.34 -10.22
N LEU A 1153 5.05 -2.65 -11.29
CA LEU A 1153 4.90 -1.78 -12.46
C LEU A 1153 4.19 -0.48 -12.10
N PHE A 1154 3.18 -0.49 -11.20
CA PHE A 1154 2.59 0.73 -10.67
C PHE A 1154 3.59 1.56 -9.84
N VAL A 1155 4.39 0.93 -8.97
CA VAL A 1155 5.45 1.62 -8.22
C VAL A 1155 6.48 2.26 -9.16
N ILE A 1156 6.91 1.56 -10.21
CA ILE A 1156 7.83 2.10 -11.22
C ILE A 1156 7.18 3.25 -12.00
N ALA A 1157 5.91 3.12 -12.40
CA ALA A 1157 5.16 4.18 -13.08
C ALA A 1157 5.09 5.48 -12.24
N GLU A 1158 4.83 5.36 -10.93
CA GLU A 1158 4.82 6.50 -10.00
C GLU A 1158 6.23 7.08 -9.76
N GLN A 1159 7.29 6.26 -9.77
CA GLN A 1159 8.66 6.77 -9.71
C GLN A 1159 9.03 7.55 -10.97
N ILE A 1160 8.72 7.04 -12.18
CA ILE A 1160 8.93 7.74 -13.46
C ILE A 1160 8.17 9.07 -13.46
N LEU A 1161 6.91 9.08 -13.01
CA LEU A 1161 6.10 10.29 -12.89
C LEU A 1161 6.68 11.29 -11.87
N THR A 1162 7.14 10.81 -10.72
CA THR A 1162 7.75 11.62 -9.65
C THR A 1162 9.04 12.29 -10.12
N ILE A 1163 9.93 11.54 -10.78
CA ILE A 1163 11.21 12.09 -11.29
C ILE A 1163 10.94 13.02 -12.48
N SER A 1164 9.97 12.71 -13.35
CA SER A 1164 9.52 13.63 -14.41
C SER A 1164 9.01 14.96 -13.86
N ASN A 1165 8.28 14.93 -12.75
CA ASN A 1165 7.84 16.14 -12.04
C ASN A 1165 9.01 16.92 -11.42
N GLN A 1166 10.00 16.24 -10.82
CA GLN A 1166 11.23 16.89 -10.33
C GLN A 1166 12.01 17.56 -11.47
N LEU A 1167 12.23 16.87 -12.59
CA LEU A 1167 12.92 17.38 -13.77
C LEU A 1167 12.18 18.58 -14.40
N THR A 1168 10.84 18.60 -14.33
CA THR A 1168 10.00 19.76 -14.72
C THR A 1168 10.22 20.96 -13.82
N ILE A 1169 10.33 20.77 -12.50
CA ILE A 1169 10.55 21.85 -11.54
C ILE A 1169 11.97 22.41 -11.70
N ILE A 1170 12.98 21.54 -11.80
CA ILE A 1170 14.40 21.95 -11.93
C ILE A 1170 14.64 22.66 -13.27
N SER A 1171 14.07 22.19 -14.38
CA SER A 1171 14.22 22.85 -15.69
C SER A 1171 13.58 24.24 -15.74
N ARG A 1172 12.45 24.46 -15.04
CA ARG A 1172 11.86 25.80 -14.87
C ARG A 1172 12.73 26.69 -13.97
N GLY A 1173 13.22 26.16 -12.85
CA GLY A 1173 14.12 26.89 -11.94
C GLY A 1173 15.44 27.30 -12.60
N ALA A 1174 16.08 26.41 -13.35
CA ALA A 1174 17.33 26.65 -14.07
C ALA A 1174 17.20 27.74 -15.15
N TRP A 1175 16.00 27.90 -15.72
CA TRP A 1175 15.69 28.97 -16.68
C TRP A 1175 15.53 30.32 -15.97
N CYS A 1176 14.74 30.40 -14.90
CA CYS A 1176 14.59 31.63 -14.09
C CYS A 1176 15.89 32.08 -13.42
N LEU A 1177 16.76 31.15 -13.02
CA LEU A 1177 18.11 31.45 -12.50
C LEU A 1177 19.09 31.92 -13.59
N SER A 1178 18.69 31.95 -14.86
CA SER A 1178 19.51 32.50 -15.95
C SER A 1178 19.06 33.89 -16.44
N SER A 1179 17.83 34.30 -16.15
CA SER A 1179 17.35 35.67 -16.40
C SER A 1179 17.75 36.67 -15.31
N VAL A 1180 18.22 36.17 -14.15
CA VAL A 1180 18.78 36.98 -13.05
C VAL A 1180 20.27 36.65 -12.88
N ASN A 1181 21.15 37.64 -13.07
CA ASN A 1181 22.61 37.48 -12.97
C ASN A 1181 23.12 37.35 -11.52
N ALA A 1182 22.58 36.40 -10.75
CA ALA A 1182 22.92 36.15 -9.35
C ALA A 1182 23.77 34.87 -9.21
N VAL A 1183 25.09 34.99 -9.28
CA VAL A 1183 26.03 33.87 -9.08
C VAL A 1183 26.65 33.96 -7.69
N THR A 1184 26.18 33.13 -6.76
CA THR A 1184 26.84 32.89 -5.47
C THR A 1184 27.86 31.74 -5.59
N PRO A 1185 29.15 31.94 -5.25
CA PRO A 1185 30.18 30.92 -5.41
C PRO A 1185 30.11 29.87 -4.29
N GLY A 1186 29.41 28.76 -4.52
CA GLY A 1186 29.36 27.63 -3.59
C GLY A 1186 28.40 26.50 -4.00
N CYS A 1187 27.32 26.82 -4.72
CA CYS A 1187 26.40 25.80 -5.22
C CYS A 1187 27.02 24.98 -6.38
N LYS A 1188 26.72 23.67 -6.40
CA LYS A 1188 26.80 22.84 -7.61
C LYS A 1188 25.97 23.49 -8.71
N SER A 1189 26.41 23.45 -9.96
CA SER A 1189 25.68 24.16 -11.01
C SER A 1189 24.28 23.57 -11.18
N SER A 1190 23.28 24.43 -11.44
CA SER A 1190 21.90 23.99 -11.67
C SER A 1190 21.79 22.99 -12.83
N ASP A 1191 22.76 23.03 -13.75
CA ASP A 1191 22.85 22.19 -14.94
C ASP A 1191 23.37 20.76 -14.58
N GLU A 1192 24.33 20.62 -13.65
CA GLU A 1192 24.71 19.31 -13.09
C GLU A 1192 23.51 18.62 -12.41
N ILE A 1193 22.73 19.38 -11.65
CA ILE A 1193 21.56 18.87 -10.91
C ILE A 1193 20.49 18.40 -11.91
N LEU A 1194 20.27 19.16 -13.00
CA LEU A 1194 19.36 18.78 -14.08
C LEU A 1194 19.80 17.50 -14.78
N VAL A 1195 21.09 17.34 -15.12
CA VAL A 1195 21.62 16.09 -15.69
C VAL A 1195 21.44 14.93 -14.72
N LYS A 1196 21.75 15.08 -13.43
CA LYS A 1196 21.61 13.99 -12.45
C LYS A 1196 20.14 13.56 -12.29
N ASN A 1197 19.20 14.50 -12.28
CA ASN A 1197 17.78 14.14 -12.18
C ASN A 1197 17.28 13.43 -13.46
N ALA A 1198 17.77 13.85 -14.64
CA ALA A 1198 17.55 13.16 -15.90
C ALA A 1198 18.18 11.74 -15.96
N GLN A 1199 19.32 11.51 -15.30
CA GLN A 1199 19.90 10.16 -15.16
C GLN A 1199 19.00 9.23 -14.37
N ASN A 1200 18.48 9.70 -13.23
CA ASN A 1200 17.53 8.92 -12.42
C ASN A 1200 16.30 8.55 -13.26
N LEU A 1201 15.75 9.48 -14.05
CA LEU A 1201 14.57 9.23 -14.89
C LEU A 1201 14.81 8.10 -15.89
N VAL A 1202 15.91 8.16 -16.66
CA VAL A 1202 16.24 7.13 -17.66
C VAL A 1202 16.61 5.79 -16.99
N GLN A 1203 17.26 5.82 -15.82
CA GLN A 1203 17.55 4.60 -15.05
C GLN A 1203 16.29 3.89 -14.55
N THR A 1204 15.30 4.63 -14.02
CA THR A 1204 14.01 4.06 -13.60
C THR A 1204 13.18 3.60 -14.79
N VAL A 1205 13.22 4.32 -15.92
CA VAL A 1205 12.62 3.87 -17.19
C VAL A 1205 13.21 2.52 -17.64
N ILE A 1206 14.54 2.37 -17.63
CA ILE A 1206 15.23 1.12 -18.01
C ILE A 1206 14.98 -0.03 -17.01
N GLN A 1207 14.44 0.26 -15.81
CA GLN A 1207 14.01 -0.77 -14.85
C GLN A 1207 12.56 -1.24 -15.10
N GLY A 1208 11.73 -0.46 -15.82
CA GLY A 1208 10.32 -0.78 -16.11
C GLY A 1208 10.04 -1.27 -17.53
N VAL A 1209 11.08 -1.51 -18.33
CA VAL A 1209 11.04 -1.91 -19.76
C VAL A 1209 11.90 -3.14 -19.98
#